data_AF-A0A0K1SAN5-F1
#
_entry.id   AF-A0A0K1SAN5-F1
#
_cell.length_a   1.000
_cell.length_b   1.000
_cell.length_c   1.000
_cell.angle_alpha   90.00
_cell.angle_beta   90.00
_cell.angle_gamma   90.00
#
_symmetry.space_group_name_H-M   'P 1'
#
loop_
_entity.id
_entity.type
_entity.pdbx_description
1 polymer ?
#
loop_
_entity_poly.entity_id
_entity_poly.type
_entity_poly.pdbx_seq_one_letter_code
_entity_poly.pdbx_strand_id
1 'polypeptide(L)'
;MLEEVIGDKKLNQLSLEDLNVLLSEVDFLDAIGLDTEGKKKPKEDKSNNGNNENSGSTSSSTSSFTSSAASSPTSSPTSSSTSSLTSSPTSSLTSSSTSSFTSSVSLPDLVGSFGAINLPSTVNFGAQGNAQVIVTNQGQAIASGPSTVRLYISTDGEIDSNDALLTSVSTNLNLSAGQSVTLNLQYQNNTSVIAPGAYFLIAQVDANNQIPEQLETNNVTSKLVSGLNTNAIIDWNAIALNAIQAEGKAGRGVPPTVGSRLMALVSTAVYDTVQAFNTSYPSYAVNVNAPANTSLQAAVVGAAYRVLSTQLPGQNSLFLQQVTNSLAEIQDSATAESRGFNFGILVANQSLNLRANDGSSNNTPFTAPSGNYVWRPETVGPTAGVALGANWGGVTPWTIGNIDQFVSQNQLDVTLDGRPDNPNDQGALYAQEIEEVRLYGGLQNTALTTTLRNADQAEMAVFWAYDRADTFRPYGHLNQIAQEIAVREGNTLQEDASLFAALNTALADAVIVAWKEKYTELQPRPDDVIAGGFAANDGIASTVGDPNWESLLSTLMGVNSPPFPDYMSGHSAMGGAFAGVMTEYFGENYVFSAVSQELPGVVRSFDSFHDAGMEDAIGRIYGGVHVREACIESFEMGLAVGDFVATSVFQPIV
;
A
#
# COMPACT_ATOMS: atom_id res chain seq x y z
N MET A 1 27.58 22.50 -1.26
CA MET A 1 26.24 21.99 -0.88
C MET A 1 26.13 20.47 -0.86
N LEU A 2 26.02 19.71 -1.96
CA LEU A 2 25.90 18.23 -1.87
C LEU A 2 27.11 17.59 -1.15
N GLU A 3 28.33 18.02 -1.50
CA GLU A 3 29.58 17.63 -0.80
C GLU A 3 29.65 18.16 0.64
N GLU A 4 28.89 19.21 0.97
CA GLU A 4 28.85 19.83 2.30
C GLU A 4 27.92 19.07 3.25
N VAL A 5 26.81 18.55 2.73
CA VAL A 5 25.82 17.74 3.46
C VAL A 5 26.29 16.29 3.59
N ILE A 6 26.92 15.73 2.56
CA ILE A 6 27.27 14.29 2.51
C ILE A 6 28.75 14.04 2.83
N GLY A 7 29.66 14.92 2.42
CA GLY A 7 31.10 14.68 2.50
C GLY A 7 31.50 13.40 1.77
N ASP A 8 32.35 12.59 2.41
CA ASP A 8 32.80 11.27 1.92
C ASP A 8 31.86 10.12 2.33
N LYS A 9 30.73 10.41 2.98
CA LYS A 9 29.82 9.37 3.51
C LYS A 9 28.98 8.76 2.38
N LYS A 10 28.70 7.45 2.47
CA LYS A 10 27.66 6.79 1.67
C LYS A 10 26.26 7.20 2.14
N LEU A 11 25.24 7.09 1.28
CA LEU A 11 23.89 7.54 1.61
C LEU A 11 23.29 6.73 2.78
N ASN A 12 23.64 5.46 2.89
CA ASN A 12 23.30 4.58 4.02
C ASN A 12 24.03 4.90 5.34
N GLN A 13 24.95 5.87 5.35
CA GLN A 13 25.67 6.33 6.56
C GLN A 13 25.10 7.66 7.10
N LEU A 14 24.09 8.22 6.43
CA LEU A 14 23.41 9.44 6.85
C LEU A 14 22.41 9.13 7.96
N SER A 15 22.32 10.02 8.96
CA SER A 15 21.24 9.96 9.93
C SER A 15 19.92 10.39 9.31
N LEU A 16 18.82 10.08 9.98
CA LEU A 16 17.49 10.55 9.55
C LEU A 16 17.43 12.08 9.44
N GLU A 17 18.08 12.79 10.36
CA GLU A 17 18.15 14.24 10.34
C GLU A 17 18.92 14.74 9.10
N ASP A 18 20.06 14.11 8.78
CA ASP A 18 20.87 14.46 7.61
C ASP A 18 20.08 14.27 6.29
N LEU A 19 19.25 13.22 6.21
CA LEU A 19 18.42 12.96 5.03
C LEU A 19 17.31 14.00 4.87
N ASN A 20 16.68 14.42 5.97
CA ASN A 20 15.65 15.46 5.95
C ASN A 20 16.22 16.83 5.54
N VAL A 21 17.42 17.17 6.01
CA VAL A 21 18.15 18.39 5.59
C VAL A 21 18.47 18.32 4.10
N LEU A 22 19.00 17.20 3.62
CA LEU A 22 19.30 17.01 2.19
C LEU A 22 18.06 17.28 1.33
N LEU A 23 16.91 16.70 1.69
CA LEU A 23 15.64 16.82 0.96
C LEU A 23 15.00 18.20 0.97
N SER A 24 15.30 19.02 1.98
CA SER A 24 14.66 20.33 2.18
C SER A 24 15.52 21.52 1.73
N GLU A 25 16.84 21.38 1.71
CA GLU A 25 17.76 22.49 1.43
C GLU A 25 18.44 22.43 0.06
N VAL A 26 18.42 21.28 -0.62
CA VAL A 26 19.08 21.12 -1.90
C VAL A 26 18.09 21.35 -3.04
N ASP A 27 18.35 22.38 -3.86
CA ASP A 27 17.75 22.48 -5.19
C ASP A 27 18.37 21.39 -6.09
N PHE A 28 17.72 20.23 -6.09
CA PHE A 28 18.21 19.04 -6.77
C PHE A 28 18.32 19.20 -8.28
N LEU A 29 17.49 20.06 -8.87
CA LEU A 29 17.56 20.39 -10.30
C LEU A 29 18.87 21.12 -10.58
N ASP A 30 19.15 22.18 -9.81
CA ASP A 30 20.40 22.93 -9.97
C ASP A 30 21.65 22.08 -9.68
N ALA A 31 21.60 21.26 -8.62
CA ALA A 31 22.71 20.41 -8.21
C ALA A 31 23.13 19.37 -9.27
N ILE A 32 22.20 18.97 -10.13
CA ILE A 32 22.47 18.04 -11.24
C ILE A 32 22.50 18.73 -12.61
N GLY A 33 22.50 20.07 -12.63
CA GLY A 33 22.63 20.88 -13.84
C GLY A 33 21.39 20.87 -14.74
N LEU A 34 20.21 20.67 -14.16
CA LEU A 34 18.91 20.72 -14.84
C LEU A 34 18.10 21.95 -14.38
N ASP A 35 17.28 22.51 -15.26
CA ASP A 35 16.25 23.49 -14.90
C ASP A 35 14.95 22.80 -14.47
N THR A 36 13.95 23.57 -14.05
CA THR A 36 12.63 23.07 -13.61
C THR A 36 11.85 22.33 -14.68
N GLU A 37 12.26 22.41 -15.95
CA GLU A 37 11.72 21.64 -17.07
C GLU A 37 12.56 20.39 -17.38
N GLY A 38 13.56 20.08 -16.55
CA GLY A 38 14.46 18.95 -16.74
C GLY A 38 15.46 19.13 -17.89
N LYS A 39 15.62 20.36 -18.41
CA LYS A 39 16.59 20.66 -19.48
C LYS A 39 17.95 20.98 -18.88
N LYS A 40 19.01 20.58 -19.59
CA LYS A 40 20.39 20.84 -19.17
C LYS A 40 20.68 22.34 -19.16
N LYS A 41 21.00 22.89 -17.99
CA LYS A 41 21.43 24.28 -17.86
C LYS A 41 22.72 24.50 -18.67
N PRO A 42 22.87 25.64 -19.38
CA PRO A 42 24.11 25.96 -20.06
C PRO A 42 25.28 25.94 -19.07
N LYS A 43 26.42 25.33 -19.45
CA LYS A 43 27.65 25.51 -18.68
C LYS A 43 28.04 26.98 -18.77
N GLU A 44 28.08 27.67 -17.63
CA GLU A 44 28.75 28.97 -17.58
C GLU A 44 30.25 28.76 -17.83
N ASP A 45 30.71 29.17 -19.02
CA ASP A 45 32.13 29.28 -19.31
C ASP A 45 32.73 30.37 -18.42
N LYS A 46 33.50 29.94 -17.42
CA LYS A 46 34.37 30.85 -16.66
C LYS A 46 35.55 31.26 -17.54
N SER A 47 35.39 32.32 -18.33
CA SER A 47 36.52 33.06 -18.90
C SER A 47 36.31 34.59 -18.86
N ASN A 48 37.00 35.21 -17.89
CA ASN A 48 37.61 36.54 -17.85
C ASN A 48 37.10 37.69 -18.77
N ASN A 49 36.55 38.70 -18.08
CA ASN A 49 37.04 40.09 -17.97
C ASN A 49 37.05 41.02 -19.21
N GLY A 50 36.35 42.16 -19.08
CA GLY A 50 36.50 43.32 -19.96
C GLY A 50 35.44 44.41 -19.79
N ASN A 51 35.77 45.43 -18.97
CA ASN A 51 35.04 46.69 -18.77
C ASN A 51 34.50 47.34 -20.06
N ASN A 52 33.26 47.86 -20.05
CA ASN A 52 33.03 49.30 -20.20
C ASN A 52 31.59 49.75 -19.87
N GLU A 53 31.53 51.00 -19.43
CA GLU A 53 30.45 51.77 -18.85
C GLU A 53 29.19 51.95 -19.74
N ASN A 54 27.97 51.96 -19.16
CA ASN A 54 27.23 53.18 -18.74
C ASN A 54 25.70 53.05 -18.81
N SER A 55 25.05 53.64 -17.79
CA SER A 55 23.69 54.20 -17.69
C SER A 55 22.44 53.33 -17.48
N GLY A 56 21.93 53.41 -16.24
CA GLY A 56 20.52 53.65 -15.85
C GLY A 56 19.56 52.45 -15.90
N SER A 57 18.70 52.18 -14.92
CA SER A 57 18.35 52.81 -13.65
C SER A 57 17.35 51.90 -12.94
N THR A 58 17.43 51.82 -11.59
CA THR A 58 16.35 51.56 -10.60
C THR A 58 15.56 50.25 -10.70
N SER A 59 15.24 49.46 -9.68
CA SER A 59 15.21 49.53 -8.20
C SER A 59 14.58 48.18 -7.78
N SER A 60 14.72 47.57 -6.61
CA SER A 60 15.45 47.81 -5.37
C SER A 60 15.29 46.51 -4.59
N SER A 61 16.39 46.01 -4.07
CA SER A 61 16.51 44.79 -3.29
C SER A 61 16.51 45.09 -1.78
N THR A 62 16.25 44.02 -1.03
CA THR A 62 16.94 43.61 0.21
C THR A 62 16.71 44.35 1.52
N SER A 63 16.13 43.57 2.43
CA SER A 63 16.49 43.33 3.84
C SER A 63 17.89 43.79 4.31
N SER A 64 17.95 44.31 5.54
CA SER A 64 18.81 43.75 6.59
C SER A 64 18.56 44.41 7.95
N PHE A 65 18.54 43.57 8.99
CA PHE A 65 18.54 43.89 10.42
C PHE A 65 19.74 44.72 10.86
N THR A 66 19.59 45.52 11.93
CA THR A 66 20.45 45.48 13.12
C THR A 66 19.80 46.16 14.34
N SER A 67 20.22 45.68 15.50
CA SER A 67 19.83 45.89 16.89
C SER A 67 19.94 47.31 17.47
N SER A 68 19.11 47.65 18.47
CA SER A 68 19.47 47.68 19.91
C SER A 68 18.59 48.62 20.77
N ALA A 69 18.30 48.13 21.98
CA ALA A 69 18.13 48.81 23.28
C ALA A 69 17.06 49.92 23.52
N ALA A 70 16.09 49.51 24.36
CA ALA A 70 15.71 50.10 25.66
C ALA A 70 14.88 51.40 25.79
N SER A 71 13.97 51.31 26.78
CA SER A 71 13.38 52.34 27.67
C SER A 71 11.95 52.84 27.37
N SER A 72 11.04 52.44 28.28
CA SER A 72 9.73 52.99 28.66
C SER A 72 9.82 54.47 29.17
N PRO A 73 8.79 55.15 29.78
CA PRO A 73 7.47 54.67 30.27
C PRO A 73 6.24 55.64 30.21
N THR A 74 5.15 55.21 30.89
CA THR A 74 4.02 55.94 31.57
C THR A 74 2.71 56.11 30.78
N SER A 75 1.48 55.99 31.33
CA SER A 75 0.89 55.68 32.68
C SER A 75 -0.66 55.58 32.53
N SER A 76 -1.36 54.51 32.98
CA SER A 76 -2.26 54.36 34.18
C SER A 76 -3.65 55.06 34.15
N PRO A 77 -4.67 54.76 35.02
CA PRO A 77 -5.06 53.56 35.84
C PRO A 77 -6.58 53.19 35.67
N THR A 78 -7.26 52.20 36.30
CA THR A 78 -7.58 51.96 37.75
C THR A 78 -8.29 50.60 38.05
N SER A 79 -7.80 49.88 39.09
CA SER A 79 -8.38 49.08 40.23
C SER A 79 -9.72 48.31 40.15
N SER A 80 -9.93 47.10 40.74
CA SER A 80 -9.71 46.61 42.14
C SER A 80 -9.96 45.06 42.24
N SER A 81 -9.05 44.19 42.75
CA SER A 81 -8.77 43.64 44.12
C SER A 81 -9.83 42.68 44.72
N THR A 82 -9.55 41.49 45.31
CA THR A 82 -8.72 41.18 46.52
C THR A 82 -8.43 39.65 46.71
N SER A 83 -7.15 39.23 46.98
CA SER A 83 -6.55 38.64 48.23
C SER A 83 -6.74 37.12 48.48
N SER A 84 -5.80 36.29 48.98
CA SER A 84 -4.41 36.43 49.50
C SER A 84 -3.84 35.04 49.89
N LEU A 85 -2.53 34.83 49.70
CA LEU A 85 -1.69 33.83 50.38
C LEU A 85 -0.41 34.53 50.86
N THR A 86 0.09 34.17 52.05
CA THR A 86 1.38 34.64 52.58
C THR A 86 2.24 33.47 53.01
N SER A 87 3.53 33.54 52.66
CA SER A 87 4.64 32.64 52.97
C SER A 87 5.39 33.06 54.25
N SER A 88 6.17 32.12 54.83
CA SER A 88 7.64 32.23 55.05
C SER A 88 8.17 31.39 56.25
N PRO A 89 9.51 31.08 56.30
CA PRO A 89 10.05 29.80 56.81
C PRO A 89 10.93 29.90 58.07
N THR A 90 11.25 28.75 58.71
CA THR A 90 12.40 28.61 59.64
C THR A 90 12.88 27.16 59.86
N SER A 91 14.18 26.95 59.62
CA SER A 91 15.18 26.10 60.31
C SER A 91 14.86 24.68 60.86
N SER A 92 15.52 23.70 60.24
CA SER A 92 16.24 22.52 60.79
C SER A 92 15.83 21.89 62.13
N LEU A 93 15.54 20.58 62.12
CA LEU A 93 16.06 19.59 63.08
C LEU A 93 15.90 18.17 62.50
N THR A 94 16.95 17.37 62.72
CA THR A 94 17.16 15.97 62.34
C THR A 94 16.11 15.01 62.92
N SER A 95 15.58 14.11 62.10
CA SER A 95 15.09 12.81 62.57
C SER A 95 15.45 11.72 61.56
N SER A 96 16.14 10.71 62.08
CA SER A 96 16.62 9.52 61.37
C SER A 96 15.45 8.60 61.03
N SER A 97 15.12 8.47 59.74
CA SER A 97 14.36 7.34 59.22
C SER A 97 15.35 6.35 58.60
N THR A 98 15.46 5.19 59.23
CA THR A 98 16.14 4.01 58.70
C THR A 98 15.52 3.63 57.35
N SER A 99 16.25 3.89 56.27
CA SER A 99 15.96 3.32 54.96
C SER A 99 16.16 1.80 55.06
N SER A 100 15.06 1.07 55.12
CA SER A 100 15.06 -0.35 54.76
C SER A 100 15.44 -0.45 53.29
N PHE A 101 16.67 -0.84 53.00
CA PHE A 101 17.05 -1.32 51.68
C PHE A 101 16.27 -2.62 51.45
N THR A 102 15.11 -2.52 50.79
CA THR A 102 14.58 -3.66 50.06
C THR A 102 15.62 -3.94 48.97
N SER A 103 16.42 -4.99 49.15
CA SER A 103 17.24 -5.54 48.08
C SER A 103 16.30 -5.84 46.91
N SER A 104 16.30 -4.98 45.88
CA SER A 104 15.67 -5.29 44.60
C SER A 104 16.31 -6.58 44.13
N VAL A 105 15.53 -7.65 44.05
CA VAL A 105 16.01 -8.91 43.49
C VAL A 105 16.43 -8.57 42.06
N SER A 106 17.73 -8.66 41.76
CA SER A 106 18.20 -8.54 40.39
C SER A 106 17.59 -9.69 39.62
N LEU A 107 16.75 -9.40 38.63
CA LEU A 107 16.24 -10.40 37.69
C LEU A 107 17.17 -10.45 36.46
N PRO A 108 17.15 -11.53 35.67
CA PRO A 108 17.66 -11.50 34.31
C PRO A 108 16.88 -10.51 33.43
N ASP A 109 17.40 -10.20 32.26
CA ASP A 109 16.72 -9.38 31.24
C ASP A 109 17.22 -9.85 29.88
N LEU A 110 16.38 -10.58 29.16
CA LEU A 110 16.64 -11.18 27.88
C LEU A 110 16.27 -10.20 26.77
N VAL A 111 17.10 -10.17 25.75
CA VAL A 111 16.84 -9.45 24.52
C VAL A 111 17.23 -10.31 23.33
N GLY A 112 16.44 -10.18 22.26
CA GLY A 112 16.74 -10.76 20.96
C GLY A 112 17.50 -9.80 20.07
N SER A 113 18.38 -10.35 19.22
CA SER A 113 18.87 -9.69 18.01
C SER A 113 19.05 -10.71 16.89
N PHE A 114 19.06 -10.27 15.64
CA PHE A 114 19.32 -11.15 14.50
C PHE A 114 20.83 -11.29 14.25
N GLY A 115 21.27 -12.51 13.98
CA GLY A 115 22.59 -12.85 13.44
C GLY A 115 22.53 -12.96 11.91
N ALA A 116 23.15 -14.00 11.35
CA ALA A 116 23.03 -14.30 9.93
C ALA A 116 21.59 -14.71 9.56
N ILE A 117 21.06 -14.15 8.46
CA ILE A 117 19.77 -14.50 7.88
C ILE A 117 20.04 -15.03 6.47
N ASN A 118 19.58 -16.25 6.18
CA ASN A 118 19.59 -16.82 4.84
C ASN A 118 18.14 -16.99 4.39
N LEU A 119 17.68 -16.04 3.58
CA LEU A 119 16.33 -16.04 3.04
C LEU A 119 16.18 -17.10 1.94
N PRO A 120 14.97 -17.65 1.75
CA PRO A 120 14.69 -18.46 0.57
C PRO A 120 14.84 -17.63 -0.72
N SER A 121 15.14 -18.30 -1.83
CA SER A 121 15.23 -17.70 -3.18
C SER A 121 13.89 -17.21 -3.75
N THR A 122 12.79 -17.55 -3.09
CA THR A 122 11.40 -17.17 -3.40
C THR A 122 10.64 -17.07 -2.09
N VAL A 123 9.60 -16.24 -1.98
CA VAL A 123 8.70 -16.32 -0.82
C VAL A 123 7.57 -17.34 -1.00
N ASN A 124 7.58 -18.11 -2.09
CA ASN A 124 6.52 -19.07 -2.39
C ASN A 124 6.21 -20.00 -1.22
N PHE A 125 4.97 -20.47 -1.19
CA PHE A 125 4.54 -21.47 -0.23
C PHE A 125 5.48 -22.69 -0.24
N GLY A 126 5.97 -23.10 0.94
CA GLY A 126 6.94 -24.16 1.15
C GLY A 126 8.41 -23.75 1.04
N ALA A 127 8.74 -22.49 0.71
CA ALA A 127 10.12 -22.06 0.52
C ALA A 127 10.93 -22.11 1.83
N GLN A 128 12.17 -22.60 1.78
CA GLN A 128 12.98 -22.87 2.96
C GLN A 128 13.97 -21.74 3.25
N GLY A 129 13.96 -21.27 4.49
CA GLY A 129 14.91 -20.26 4.97
C GLY A 129 15.48 -20.60 6.34
N ASN A 130 16.47 -19.82 6.75
CA ASN A 130 16.96 -19.86 8.12
C ASN A 130 17.31 -18.46 8.65
N ALA A 131 17.10 -18.26 9.94
CA ALA A 131 17.49 -17.04 10.64
C ALA A 131 18.18 -17.40 11.96
N GLN A 132 19.30 -16.74 12.23
CA GLN A 132 19.94 -16.79 13.54
C GLN A 132 19.31 -15.77 14.47
N VAL A 133 18.87 -16.22 15.63
CA VAL A 133 18.44 -15.34 16.73
C VAL A 133 19.46 -15.46 17.86
N ILE A 134 20.05 -14.33 18.23
CA ILE A 134 20.98 -14.20 19.34
C ILE A 134 20.20 -13.73 20.56
N VAL A 135 20.07 -14.60 21.55
CA VAL A 135 19.44 -14.31 22.85
C VAL A 135 20.53 -13.85 23.80
N THR A 136 20.41 -12.65 24.35
CA THR A 136 21.40 -12.07 25.28
C THR A 136 20.74 -11.74 26.61
N ASN A 137 21.37 -12.11 27.72
CA ASN A 137 20.96 -11.64 29.04
C ASN A 137 21.69 -10.33 29.37
N GLN A 138 21.03 -9.18 29.18
CA GLN A 138 21.54 -7.86 29.55
C GLN A 138 21.30 -7.50 31.04
N GLY A 139 20.57 -8.36 31.76
CA GLY A 139 20.30 -8.22 33.18
C GLY A 139 21.49 -8.55 34.07
N GLN A 140 21.26 -8.55 35.39
CA GLN A 140 22.31 -8.75 36.39
C GLN A 140 22.26 -10.13 37.07
N ALA A 141 21.12 -10.82 37.01
CA ALA A 141 21.01 -12.21 37.47
C ALA A 141 21.08 -13.21 36.32
N ILE A 142 21.27 -14.48 36.65
CA ILE A 142 21.32 -15.58 35.68
C ILE A 142 19.92 -15.81 35.10
N ALA A 143 19.81 -15.85 33.78
CA ALA A 143 18.62 -16.32 33.08
C ALA A 143 18.69 -17.85 32.98
N SER A 144 17.93 -18.55 33.82
CA SER A 144 17.96 -20.02 33.91
C SER A 144 16.56 -20.60 33.87
N GLY A 145 16.27 -21.39 32.84
CA GLY A 145 14.97 -22.03 32.68
C GLY A 145 14.62 -22.35 31.23
N PRO A 146 13.46 -22.98 30.98
CA PRO A 146 12.96 -23.15 29.62
C PRO A 146 12.62 -21.78 29.03
N SER A 147 13.03 -21.57 27.78
CA SER A 147 12.66 -20.40 26.99
C SER A 147 12.31 -20.85 25.57
N THR A 148 11.28 -20.22 25.00
CA THR A 148 10.85 -20.49 23.62
C THR A 148 11.10 -19.26 22.78
N VAL A 149 11.81 -19.42 21.67
CA VAL A 149 11.98 -18.38 20.65
C VAL A 149 11.02 -18.67 19.50
N ARG A 150 10.18 -17.70 19.15
CA ARG A 150 9.30 -17.75 17.97
C ARG A 150 9.82 -16.82 16.88
N LEU A 151 9.75 -17.27 15.64
CA LEU A 151 10.07 -16.48 14.45
C LEU A 151 8.79 -16.25 13.65
N TYR A 152 8.49 -15.00 13.34
CA TYR A 152 7.35 -14.57 12.55
C TYR A 152 7.81 -13.88 11.28
N ILE A 153 6.91 -13.83 10.30
CA ILE A 153 7.00 -12.99 9.11
C ILE A 153 5.87 -11.96 9.16
N SER A 154 6.19 -10.71 8.80
CA SER A 154 5.36 -9.55 9.09
C SER A 154 5.50 -8.47 8.02
N THR A 155 4.45 -7.67 7.86
CA THR A 155 4.44 -6.49 6.98
C THR A 155 4.90 -5.20 7.68
N ASP A 156 4.82 -5.11 9.01
CA ASP A 156 5.09 -3.88 9.76
C ASP A 156 6.14 -4.02 10.88
N GLY A 157 6.56 -5.24 11.21
CA GLY A 157 7.58 -5.51 12.21
C GLY A 157 7.08 -5.50 13.65
N GLU A 158 5.76 -5.44 13.86
CA GLU A 158 5.10 -5.47 15.17
C GLU A 158 4.21 -6.72 15.30
N ILE A 159 4.40 -7.51 16.36
CA ILE A 159 3.66 -8.78 16.52
C ILE A 159 2.15 -8.54 16.65
N ASP A 160 1.36 -9.01 15.69
CA ASP A 160 -0.10 -8.96 15.71
C ASP A 160 -0.79 -10.18 15.05
N SER A 161 -2.10 -10.07 14.78
CA SER A 161 -2.91 -11.13 14.16
C SER A 161 -2.72 -11.28 12.65
N ASN A 162 -2.12 -10.31 11.98
CA ASN A 162 -1.80 -10.34 10.56
C ASN A 162 -0.44 -10.98 10.29
N ASP A 163 0.37 -11.20 11.33
CA ASP A 163 1.63 -11.93 11.21
C ASP A 163 1.45 -13.43 11.21
N ALA A 164 2.38 -14.10 10.53
CA ALA A 164 2.39 -15.55 10.48
C ALA A 164 3.63 -16.13 11.17
N LEU A 165 3.39 -17.11 12.04
CA LEU A 165 4.45 -17.86 12.72
C LEU A 165 5.15 -18.78 11.70
N LEU A 166 6.43 -18.52 11.46
CA LEU A 166 7.27 -19.35 10.59
C LEU A 166 7.76 -20.61 11.30
N THR A 167 8.28 -20.46 12.53
CA THR A 167 8.83 -21.58 13.31
C THR A 167 9.01 -21.19 14.79
N SER A 168 9.25 -22.18 15.64
CA SER A 168 9.58 -21.97 17.05
C SER A 168 10.62 -22.98 17.53
N VAL A 169 11.54 -22.54 18.38
CA VAL A 169 12.55 -23.38 19.03
C VAL A 169 12.51 -23.18 20.53
N SER A 170 12.38 -24.26 21.29
CA SER A 170 12.49 -24.23 22.75
C SER A 170 13.85 -24.75 23.20
N THR A 171 14.46 -24.06 24.16
CA THR A 171 15.74 -24.43 24.76
C THR A 171 15.74 -24.13 26.26
N ASN A 172 16.58 -24.81 27.03
CA ASN A 172 16.83 -24.42 28.42
C ASN A 172 18.00 -23.44 28.45
N LEU A 173 17.73 -22.19 28.78
CA LEU A 173 18.73 -21.15 28.96
C LEU A 173 19.44 -21.32 30.30
N ASN A 174 20.72 -20.93 30.32
CA ASN A 174 21.53 -20.74 31.50
C ASN A 174 22.59 -19.67 31.18
N LEU A 175 22.15 -18.42 31.08
CA LEU A 175 22.96 -17.29 30.65
C LEU A 175 23.32 -16.42 31.84
N SER A 176 24.62 -16.28 32.13
CA SER A 176 25.08 -15.26 33.08
C SER A 176 24.86 -13.85 32.51
N ALA A 177 24.95 -12.83 33.36
CA ALA A 177 24.90 -11.43 32.94
C ALA A 177 25.90 -11.16 31.78
N GLY A 178 25.40 -10.56 30.71
CA GLY A 178 26.14 -10.25 29.47
C GLY A 178 26.40 -11.45 28.55
N GLN A 179 25.97 -12.66 28.88
CA GLN A 179 26.15 -13.83 28.01
C GLN A 179 25.03 -13.94 26.97
N SER A 180 25.42 -14.48 25.81
CA SER A 180 24.50 -14.74 24.70
C SER A 180 24.56 -16.19 24.25
N VAL A 181 23.46 -16.66 23.66
CA VAL A 181 23.40 -17.90 22.87
C VAL A 181 22.81 -17.60 21.50
N THR A 182 23.35 -18.23 20.47
CA THR A 182 22.80 -18.15 19.12
C THR A 182 21.97 -19.38 18.81
N LEU A 183 20.72 -19.19 18.42
CA LEU A 183 19.80 -20.23 18.00
C LEU A 183 19.60 -20.14 16.48
N ASN A 184 19.71 -21.27 15.78
CA ASN A 184 19.42 -21.35 14.35
C ASN A 184 17.97 -21.80 14.16
N LEU A 185 17.13 -20.93 13.61
CA LEU A 185 15.72 -21.20 13.35
C LEU A 185 15.55 -21.51 11.85
N GLN A 186 15.31 -22.79 11.54
CA GLN A 186 14.97 -23.26 10.19
C GLN A 186 13.46 -23.18 10.01
N TYR A 187 13.00 -22.70 8.86
CA TYR A 187 11.57 -22.55 8.58
C TYR A 187 11.23 -22.89 7.14
N GLN A 188 9.93 -23.19 6.93
CA GLN A 188 9.29 -23.24 5.62
C GLN A 188 8.25 -22.12 5.59
N ASN A 189 8.28 -21.27 4.57
CA ASN A 189 7.27 -20.22 4.42
C ASN A 189 5.96 -20.85 3.98
N ASN A 190 5.02 -21.04 4.90
CA ASN A 190 3.68 -21.54 4.60
C ASN A 190 2.64 -20.42 4.71
N THR A 191 3.05 -19.19 4.44
CA THR A 191 2.28 -17.99 4.78
C THR A 191 2.03 -17.15 3.53
N SER A 192 0.86 -16.53 3.48
CA SER A 192 0.40 -15.66 2.40
C SER A 192 0.36 -14.19 2.81
N VAL A 193 0.93 -13.87 3.97
CA VAL A 193 0.74 -12.60 4.67
C VAL A 193 1.60 -11.46 4.11
N ILE A 194 2.56 -11.74 3.24
CA ILE A 194 3.48 -10.76 2.65
C ILE A 194 3.57 -10.89 1.11
N ALA A 195 4.01 -9.82 0.47
CA ALA A 195 4.51 -9.83 -0.90
C ALA A 195 6.01 -10.25 -0.97
N PRO A 196 6.52 -10.74 -2.12
CA PRO A 196 7.88 -11.29 -2.26
C PRO A 196 9.05 -10.32 -2.09
N GLY A 197 8.80 -9.01 -2.12
CA GLY A 197 9.81 -7.95 -1.96
C GLY A 197 10.31 -7.79 -0.54
N ALA A 198 10.24 -6.57 -0.01
CA ALA A 198 10.70 -6.29 1.34
C ALA A 198 9.62 -6.57 2.40
N TYR A 199 10.05 -7.23 3.49
CA TYR A 199 9.21 -7.63 4.62
C TYR A 199 10.01 -7.74 5.91
N PHE A 200 9.31 -7.90 7.04
CA PHE A 200 9.94 -8.05 8.34
C PHE A 200 10.01 -9.51 8.76
N LEU A 201 11.14 -9.87 9.37
CA LEU A 201 11.24 -11.01 10.27
C LEU A 201 11.16 -10.51 11.71
N ILE A 202 10.35 -11.15 12.55
CA ILE A 202 10.24 -10.84 13.97
C ILE A 202 10.70 -12.05 14.80
N ALA A 203 11.61 -11.84 15.74
CA ALA A 203 11.97 -12.82 16.74
C ALA A 203 11.44 -12.41 18.11
N GLN A 204 10.63 -13.28 18.71
CA GLN A 204 10.16 -13.15 20.08
C GLN A 204 10.94 -14.13 20.96
N VAL A 205 11.81 -13.60 21.81
CA VAL A 205 12.51 -14.34 22.86
C VAL A 205 11.58 -14.54 24.05
N ASP A 206 11.78 -15.63 24.78
CA ASP A 206 10.95 -16.03 25.90
C ASP A 206 9.43 -15.89 25.65
N ALA A 207 8.99 -16.36 24.48
CA ALA A 207 7.64 -16.16 23.96
C ALA A 207 6.49 -16.72 24.82
N ASN A 208 6.82 -17.50 25.86
CA ASN A 208 5.88 -18.05 26.82
C ASN A 208 5.96 -17.36 28.20
N ASN A 209 6.82 -16.35 28.35
CA ASN A 209 7.11 -15.63 29.59
C ASN A 209 7.36 -16.61 30.77
N GLN A 210 8.38 -17.45 30.60
CA GLN A 210 8.72 -18.55 31.51
C GLN A 210 9.90 -18.21 32.41
N ILE A 211 10.78 -17.29 31.99
CA ILE A 211 11.88 -16.79 32.79
C ILE A 211 11.46 -15.39 33.25
N PRO A 212 11.22 -15.15 34.55
CA PRO A 212 10.84 -13.80 35.02
C PRO A 212 11.97 -12.79 34.83
N GLU A 213 11.66 -11.65 34.21
CA GLU A 213 12.63 -10.67 33.74
C GLU A 213 12.49 -9.30 34.40
N GLN A 214 13.51 -8.46 34.29
CA GLN A 214 13.42 -7.05 34.72
C GLN A 214 12.45 -6.26 33.84
N LEU A 215 12.47 -6.54 32.54
CA LEU A 215 11.61 -5.93 31.54
C LEU A 215 11.11 -7.04 30.62
N GLU A 216 9.80 -7.22 30.58
CA GLU A 216 9.17 -8.27 29.74
C GLU A 216 8.86 -7.78 28.32
N THR A 217 8.99 -6.47 28.09
CA THR A 217 8.50 -5.79 26.88
C THR A 217 9.57 -5.57 25.81
N ASN A 218 10.82 -5.94 26.07
CA ASN A 218 11.97 -5.82 25.16
C ASN A 218 12.44 -7.17 24.60
N ASN A 219 11.61 -8.20 24.74
CA ASN A 219 11.86 -9.55 24.22
C ASN A 219 11.61 -9.71 22.71
N VAL A 220 11.08 -8.67 22.06
CA VAL A 220 10.76 -8.68 20.63
C VAL A 220 11.79 -7.85 19.87
N THR A 221 12.32 -8.42 18.80
CA THR A 221 13.18 -7.71 17.84
C THR A 221 12.69 -7.99 16.43
N SER A 222 12.75 -7.00 15.56
CA SER A 222 12.39 -7.15 14.15
C SER A 222 13.51 -6.68 13.22
N LYS A 223 13.53 -7.24 12.02
CA LYS A 223 14.49 -6.90 10.98
C LYS A 223 13.77 -6.84 9.64
N LEU A 224 13.79 -5.65 9.02
CA LEU A 224 13.42 -5.48 7.61
C LEU A 224 14.49 -6.12 6.73
N VAL A 225 14.05 -6.91 5.76
CA VAL A 225 14.88 -7.59 4.77
C VAL A 225 14.26 -7.46 3.39
N SER A 226 15.09 -7.37 2.35
CA SER A 226 14.67 -7.53 0.95
C SER A 226 14.66 -9.02 0.58
N GLY A 227 13.68 -9.46 -0.19
CA GLY A 227 13.61 -10.83 -0.70
C GLY A 227 14.87 -11.22 -1.49
N LEU A 228 15.23 -12.51 -1.51
CA LEU A 228 16.34 -12.95 -2.35
C LEU A 228 15.89 -12.94 -3.82
N ASN A 229 16.78 -12.55 -4.73
CA ASN A 229 16.51 -12.38 -6.18
C ASN A 229 15.50 -11.29 -6.53
N THR A 230 15.15 -10.41 -5.59
CA THR A 230 14.35 -9.21 -5.88
C THR A 230 15.26 -8.07 -6.34
N ASN A 231 14.64 -7.00 -6.81
CA ASN A 231 15.29 -5.73 -7.07
C ASN A 231 14.50 -4.60 -6.41
N ALA A 232 15.04 -3.38 -6.47
CA ALA A 232 14.43 -2.21 -5.82
C ALA A 232 12.96 -1.96 -6.24
N ILE A 233 12.52 -2.36 -7.43
CA ILE A 233 11.12 -2.17 -7.84
C ILE A 233 10.20 -3.15 -7.11
N ILE A 234 10.56 -4.43 -7.06
CA ILE A 234 9.83 -5.45 -6.29
C ILE A 234 9.81 -5.09 -4.80
N ASP A 235 10.95 -4.68 -4.23
CA ASP A 235 11.04 -4.34 -2.82
C ASP A 235 10.16 -3.14 -2.46
N TRP A 236 10.18 -2.08 -3.27
CA TRP A 236 9.37 -0.89 -3.03
C TRP A 236 7.88 -1.08 -3.37
N ASN A 237 7.54 -1.99 -4.29
CA ASN A 237 6.15 -2.41 -4.50
C ASN A 237 5.61 -3.12 -3.24
N ALA A 238 6.36 -4.08 -2.70
CA ALA A 238 6.01 -4.74 -1.43
C ALA A 238 5.88 -3.74 -0.27
N ILE A 239 6.78 -2.74 -0.16
CA ILE A 239 6.64 -1.68 0.85
C ILE A 239 5.39 -0.82 0.66
N ALA A 240 4.98 -0.55 -0.58
CA ALA A 240 3.72 0.13 -0.85
C ALA A 240 2.53 -0.68 -0.29
N LEU A 241 2.51 -1.99 -0.56
CA LEU A 241 1.47 -2.91 -0.05
C LEU A 241 1.45 -2.99 1.48
N ASN A 242 2.62 -3.11 2.11
CA ASN A 242 2.76 -3.11 3.57
C ASN A 242 2.24 -1.79 4.17
N ALA A 243 2.55 -0.65 3.56
CA ALA A 243 2.08 0.66 4.01
C ALA A 243 0.56 0.82 3.88
N ILE A 244 -0.04 0.29 2.81
CA ILE A 244 -1.51 0.26 2.61
C ILE A 244 -2.19 -0.53 3.74
N GLN A 245 -1.67 -1.72 4.05
CA GLN A 245 -2.16 -2.56 5.14
C GLN A 245 -2.03 -1.85 6.50
N ALA A 246 -0.89 -1.20 6.75
CA ALA A 246 -0.64 -0.45 7.98
C ALA A 246 -1.56 0.77 8.14
N GLU A 247 -1.89 1.49 7.06
CA GLU A 247 -2.92 2.54 7.09
C GLU A 247 -4.29 1.96 7.46
N GLY A 248 -4.62 0.79 6.93
CA GLY A 248 -5.77 -0.03 7.31
C GLY A 248 -5.88 -0.27 8.81
N LYS A 249 -4.85 -0.88 9.39
CA LYS A 249 -4.72 -1.16 10.82
C LYS A 249 -4.82 0.11 11.67
N ALA A 250 -4.35 1.24 11.15
CA ALA A 250 -4.43 2.55 11.78
C ALA A 250 -5.78 3.28 11.58
N GLY A 251 -6.79 2.62 11.00
CA GLY A 251 -8.14 3.17 10.77
C GLY A 251 -8.22 4.15 9.60
N ARG A 252 -7.21 4.20 8.73
CA ARG A 252 -7.12 5.04 7.54
C ARG A 252 -7.06 4.22 6.25
N GLY A 253 -7.75 3.08 6.23
CA GLY A 253 -7.67 2.11 5.14
C GLY A 253 -7.84 2.74 3.76
N VAL A 254 -6.96 2.36 2.84
CA VAL A 254 -6.89 2.94 1.50
C VAL A 254 -7.90 2.23 0.58
N PRO A 255 -8.99 2.88 0.14
CA PRO A 255 -10.02 2.22 -0.66
C PRO A 255 -9.51 1.88 -2.08
N PRO A 256 -10.17 0.97 -2.82
CA PRO A 256 -9.76 0.55 -4.16
C PRO A 256 -9.47 1.69 -5.14
N THR A 257 -10.29 2.75 -5.11
CA THR A 257 -10.11 3.97 -5.90
C THR A 257 -8.77 4.65 -5.64
N VAL A 258 -8.53 5.06 -4.41
CA VAL A 258 -7.31 5.79 -4.00
C VAL A 258 -6.07 4.90 -4.13
N GLY A 259 -6.22 3.61 -3.82
CA GLY A 259 -5.14 2.64 -3.83
C GLY A 259 -4.61 2.28 -5.21
N SER A 260 -5.49 2.02 -6.19
CA SER A 260 -5.04 1.77 -7.57
C SER A 260 -4.32 3.00 -8.15
N ARG A 261 -4.83 4.21 -7.87
CA ARG A 261 -4.15 5.47 -8.23
C ARG A 261 -2.79 5.63 -7.56
N LEU A 262 -2.66 5.27 -6.27
CA LEU A 262 -1.39 5.29 -5.56
C LEU A 262 -0.35 4.38 -6.24
N MET A 263 -0.74 3.14 -6.56
CA MET A 263 0.16 2.19 -7.22
C MET A 263 0.57 2.69 -8.61
N ALA A 264 -0.36 3.26 -9.38
CA ALA A 264 -0.06 3.85 -10.69
C ALA A 264 0.91 5.05 -10.59
N LEU A 265 0.74 5.92 -9.59
CA LEU A 265 1.65 7.04 -9.31
C LEU A 265 3.08 6.56 -9.01
N VAL A 266 3.23 5.55 -8.16
CA VAL A 266 4.55 5.01 -7.81
C VAL A 266 5.19 4.37 -9.03
N SER A 267 4.45 3.51 -9.74
CA SER A 267 4.97 2.76 -10.89
C SER A 267 5.35 3.65 -12.07
N THR A 268 4.55 4.66 -12.41
CA THR A 268 4.89 5.59 -13.50
C THR A 268 6.08 6.49 -13.18
N ALA A 269 6.19 6.97 -11.93
CA ALA A 269 7.37 7.74 -11.49
C ALA A 269 8.65 6.89 -11.54
N VAL A 270 8.57 5.63 -11.12
CA VAL A 270 9.69 4.67 -11.21
C VAL A 270 10.02 4.36 -12.66
N TYR A 271 9.01 4.10 -13.51
CA TYR A 271 9.22 3.83 -14.93
C TYR A 271 9.94 4.99 -15.63
N ASP A 272 9.45 6.23 -15.48
CA ASP A 272 10.10 7.40 -16.08
C ASP A 272 11.51 7.60 -15.54
N THR A 273 11.76 7.26 -14.28
CA THR A 273 13.10 7.27 -13.69
C THR A 273 14.01 6.27 -14.37
N VAL A 274 13.54 5.05 -14.64
CA VAL A 274 14.31 4.01 -15.34
C VAL A 274 14.56 4.41 -16.80
N GLN A 275 13.53 4.93 -17.49
CA GLN A 275 13.65 5.38 -18.88
C GLN A 275 14.62 6.55 -19.05
N ALA A 276 14.80 7.38 -18.03
CA ALA A 276 15.82 8.43 -18.06
C ALA A 276 17.27 7.91 -18.17
N PHE A 277 17.53 6.63 -17.84
CA PHE A 277 18.83 5.98 -18.03
C PHE A 277 18.89 5.15 -19.32
N ASN A 278 17.74 4.81 -19.92
CA ASN A 278 17.64 3.98 -21.11
C ASN A 278 16.71 4.62 -22.15
N THR A 279 17.29 5.24 -23.16
CA THR A 279 16.53 5.95 -24.22
C THR A 279 15.91 5.02 -25.27
N SER A 280 15.98 3.70 -25.09
CA SER A 280 15.49 2.73 -26.10
C SER A 280 13.96 2.60 -26.09
N TYR A 281 13.32 2.88 -24.96
CA TYR A 281 11.87 2.93 -24.82
C TYR A 281 11.43 4.33 -24.36
N PRO A 282 10.28 4.84 -24.83
CA PRO A 282 9.82 6.18 -24.46
C PRO A 282 9.44 6.26 -22.98
N SER A 283 9.71 7.41 -22.36
CA SER A 283 9.09 7.80 -21.09
C SER A 283 7.57 7.86 -21.25
N TYR A 284 6.85 7.56 -20.17
CA TYR A 284 5.42 7.72 -20.05
C TYR A 284 5.02 9.21 -20.06
N ALA A 285 5.57 10.00 -19.13
CA ALA A 285 5.20 11.42 -19.04
C ALA A 285 6.39 12.35 -18.76
N VAL A 286 7.30 11.97 -17.86
CA VAL A 286 8.48 12.74 -17.48
C VAL A 286 9.67 12.31 -18.34
N ASN A 287 9.94 13.08 -19.39
CA ASN A 287 11.02 12.81 -20.34
C ASN A 287 12.26 13.65 -20.04
N VAL A 288 13.13 13.11 -19.19
CA VAL A 288 14.41 13.71 -18.79
C VAL A 288 15.54 12.71 -18.96
N ASN A 289 16.79 13.19 -19.05
CA ASN A 289 17.97 12.30 -19.10
C ASN A 289 18.68 12.28 -17.76
N ALA A 290 19.02 11.09 -17.28
CA ALA A 290 19.82 10.94 -16.08
C ALA A 290 21.22 11.55 -16.27
N PRO A 291 21.72 12.33 -15.30
CA PRO A 291 23.08 12.84 -15.34
C PRO A 291 24.12 11.70 -15.38
N ALA A 292 25.31 11.97 -15.95
CA ALA A 292 26.41 11.01 -15.89
C ALA A 292 26.85 10.71 -14.45
N ASN A 293 27.33 9.49 -14.20
CA ASN A 293 27.75 9.01 -12.88
C ASN A 293 26.61 9.10 -11.83
N THR A 294 25.44 8.58 -12.19
CA THR A 294 24.23 8.51 -11.36
C THR A 294 23.87 7.04 -11.19
N SER A 295 23.53 6.62 -9.98
CA SER A 295 23.07 5.25 -9.70
C SER A 295 21.61 5.09 -10.10
N LEU A 296 21.31 4.14 -10.98
CA LEU A 296 19.94 3.83 -11.38
C LEU A 296 19.12 3.24 -10.23
N GLN A 297 19.69 2.30 -9.47
CA GLN A 297 18.99 1.68 -8.34
C GLN A 297 18.65 2.71 -7.26
N ALA A 298 19.59 3.59 -6.90
CA ALA A 298 19.30 4.65 -5.95
C ALA A 298 18.24 5.63 -6.48
N ALA A 299 18.19 5.88 -7.79
CA ALA A 299 17.14 6.70 -8.39
C ALA A 299 15.75 6.07 -8.29
N VAL A 300 15.62 4.77 -8.53
CA VAL A 300 14.36 4.04 -8.30
C VAL A 300 13.92 4.17 -6.84
N VAL A 301 14.85 3.99 -5.89
CA VAL A 301 14.58 4.15 -4.44
C VAL A 301 14.07 5.56 -4.13
N GLY A 302 14.73 6.60 -4.66
CA GLY A 302 14.31 7.99 -4.47
C GLY A 302 12.93 8.27 -5.05
N ALA A 303 12.64 7.78 -6.25
CA ALA A 303 11.34 7.99 -6.89
C ALA A 303 10.19 7.34 -6.09
N ALA A 304 10.33 6.06 -5.72
CA ALA A 304 9.35 5.33 -4.94
C ALA A 304 9.14 5.97 -3.56
N TYR A 305 10.22 6.25 -2.83
CA TYR A 305 10.18 6.91 -1.52
C TYR A 305 9.41 8.23 -1.60
N ARG A 306 9.68 9.07 -2.61
CA ARG A 306 9.06 10.39 -2.71
C ARG A 306 7.55 10.31 -2.91
N VAL A 307 7.09 9.45 -3.81
CA VAL A 307 5.65 9.27 -4.05
C VAL A 307 4.98 8.75 -2.79
N LEU A 308 5.51 7.65 -2.22
CA LEU A 308 4.91 6.98 -1.06
C LEU A 308 4.87 7.88 0.18
N SER A 309 5.97 8.54 0.53
CA SER A 309 6.01 9.48 1.68
C SER A 309 5.09 10.69 1.52
N THR A 310 4.80 11.08 0.27
CA THR A 310 3.85 12.17 -0.01
C THR A 310 2.40 11.71 0.12
N GLN A 311 2.08 10.51 -0.39
CA GLN A 311 0.70 10.01 -0.42
C GLN A 311 0.28 9.37 0.91
N LEU A 312 1.20 8.71 1.62
CA LEU A 312 0.96 7.99 2.88
C LEU A 312 1.87 8.48 4.01
N PRO A 313 1.80 9.77 4.42
CA PRO A 313 2.73 10.36 5.39
C PRO A 313 2.71 9.68 6.77
N GLY A 314 1.64 8.95 7.12
CA GLY A 314 1.55 8.16 8.34
C GLY A 314 2.57 7.02 8.42
N GLN A 315 3.13 6.58 7.28
CA GLN A 315 4.06 5.45 7.18
C GLN A 315 5.51 5.89 6.93
N ASN A 316 5.85 7.16 7.15
CA ASN A 316 7.21 7.67 6.92
C ASN A 316 8.31 6.87 7.62
N SER A 317 8.07 6.37 8.83
CA SER A 317 9.05 5.54 9.55
C SER A 317 9.41 4.27 8.77
N LEU A 318 8.41 3.58 8.20
CA LEU A 318 8.59 2.41 7.35
C LEU A 318 9.40 2.76 6.09
N PHE A 319 9.03 3.85 5.42
CA PHE A 319 9.71 4.29 4.19
C PHE A 319 11.18 4.65 4.43
N LEU A 320 11.49 5.35 5.52
CA LEU A 320 12.86 5.71 5.88
C LEU A 320 13.70 4.47 6.23
N GLN A 321 13.09 3.48 6.87
CA GLN A 321 13.73 2.20 7.13
C GLN A 321 14.04 1.46 5.82
N GLN A 322 13.11 1.45 4.86
CA GLN A 322 13.36 0.85 3.54
C GLN A 322 14.42 1.61 2.74
N VAL A 323 14.46 2.95 2.79
CA VAL A 323 15.55 3.74 2.19
C VAL A 323 16.89 3.28 2.75
N THR A 324 17.00 3.17 4.07
CA THR A 324 18.22 2.70 4.73
C THR A 324 18.59 1.29 4.27
N ASN A 325 17.61 0.39 4.17
CA ASN A 325 17.84 -0.99 3.72
C ASN A 325 18.32 -1.05 2.26
N SER A 326 17.58 -0.40 1.35
CA SER A 326 17.89 -0.39 -0.09
C SER A 326 19.28 0.18 -0.38
N LEU A 327 19.64 1.28 0.28
CA LEU A 327 20.94 1.93 0.07
C LEU A 327 22.10 1.15 0.69
N ALA A 328 21.86 0.29 1.67
CA ALA A 328 22.88 -0.61 2.19
C ALA A 328 23.17 -1.77 1.23
N GLU A 329 22.20 -2.15 0.41
CA GLU A 329 22.32 -3.21 -0.59
C GLU A 329 23.04 -2.71 -1.86
N ILE A 330 22.85 -1.44 -2.23
CA ILE A 330 23.52 -0.81 -3.39
C ILE A 330 25.03 -0.64 -3.14
N GLN A 331 25.85 -1.14 -4.07
CA GLN A 331 27.32 -1.13 -3.96
C GLN A 331 28.01 -0.08 -4.85
N ASP A 332 27.27 0.93 -5.31
CA ASP A 332 27.80 2.02 -6.13
C ASP A 332 28.69 2.97 -5.30
N SER A 333 29.24 3.99 -5.96
CA SER A 333 29.94 5.08 -5.26
C SER A 333 28.93 5.96 -4.51
N ALA A 334 29.32 6.49 -3.34
CA ALA A 334 28.50 7.40 -2.54
C ALA A 334 27.94 8.59 -3.35
N THR A 335 28.76 9.16 -4.24
CA THR A 335 28.35 10.24 -5.13
C THR A 335 27.29 9.79 -6.14
N ALA A 336 27.43 8.61 -6.74
CA ALA A 336 26.47 8.09 -7.69
C ALA A 336 25.14 7.72 -7.01
N GLU A 337 25.18 7.10 -5.83
CA GLU A 337 24.02 6.79 -4.99
C GLU A 337 23.24 8.07 -4.66
N SER A 338 23.91 9.09 -4.14
CA SER A 338 23.28 10.36 -3.78
C SER A 338 22.64 11.06 -5.00
N ARG A 339 23.37 11.15 -6.12
CA ARG A 339 22.80 11.73 -7.36
C ARG A 339 21.60 10.94 -7.83
N GLY A 340 21.67 9.60 -7.76
CA GLY A 340 20.58 8.71 -8.11
C GLY A 340 19.35 9.03 -7.30
N PHE A 341 19.44 8.89 -5.98
CA PHE A 341 18.33 9.15 -5.06
C PHE A 341 17.67 10.50 -5.33
N ASN A 342 18.46 11.56 -5.41
CA ASN A 342 17.94 12.92 -5.66
C ASN A 342 17.31 13.09 -7.04
N PHE A 343 17.86 12.45 -8.07
CA PHE A 343 17.28 12.43 -9.40
C PHE A 343 15.92 11.70 -9.41
N GLY A 344 15.80 10.59 -8.69
CA GLY A 344 14.51 9.91 -8.48
C GLY A 344 13.46 10.79 -7.82
N ILE A 345 13.83 11.48 -6.74
CA ILE A 345 12.95 12.45 -6.04
C ILE A 345 12.43 13.50 -7.03
N LEU A 346 13.28 14.01 -7.92
CA LEU A 346 12.93 14.99 -8.93
C LEU A 346 11.89 14.45 -9.91
N VAL A 347 12.11 13.26 -10.49
CA VAL A 347 11.17 12.63 -11.43
C VAL A 347 9.83 12.36 -10.75
N ALA A 348 9.85 11.87 -9.51
CA ALA A 348 8.65 11.66 -8.71
C ALA A 348 7.87 12.95 -8.42
N ASN A 349 8.56 14.06 -8.12
CA ASN A 349 7.91 15.36 -7.94
C ASN A 349 7.21 15.84 -9.22
N GLN A 350 7.84 15.65 -10.39
CA GLN A 350 7.21 15.99 -11.66
C GLN A 350 5.98 15.11 -11.93
N SER A 351 6.08 13.82 -11.65
CA SER A 351 4.95 12.87 -11.77
C SER A 351 3.78 13.25 -10.87
N LEU A 352 4.05 13.59 -9.60
CA LEU A 352 3.05 14.09 -8.64
C LEU A 352 2.41 15.39 -9.12
N ASN A 353 3.19 16.33 -9.66
CA ASN A 353 2.68 17.61 -10.15
C ASN A 353 1.76 17.43 -11.37
N LEU A 354 2.09 16.53 -12.29
CA LEU A 354 1.25 16.19 -13.43
C LEU A 354 -0.12 15.66 -13.00
N ARG A 355 -0.18 14.98 -11.85
CA ARG A 355 -1.40 14.39 -11.29
C ARG A 355 -2.05 15.22 -10.19
N ALA A 356 -1.55 16.42 -9.88
CA ALA A 356 -2.04 17.23 -8.77
C ALA A 356 -3.49 17.70 -8.96
N ASN A 357 -3.94 17.84 -10.21
CA ASN A 357 -5.28 18.30 -10.58
C ASN A 357 -6.01 17.29 -11.47
N ASP A 358 -5.74 16.00 -11.26
CA ASP A 358 -6.34 14.91 -12.05
C ASP A 358 -7.78 14.57 -11.64
N GLY A 359 -8.44 15.39 -10.82
CA GLY A 359 -9.81 15.17 -10.35
C GLY A 359 -9.94 14.26 -9.12
N SER A 360 -8.86 13.60 -8.64
CA SER A 360 -8.94 12.64 -7.54
C SER A 360 -9.30 13.24 -6.17
N SER A 361 -9.22 14.57 -6.04
CA SER A 361 -9.57 15.31 -4.82
C SER A 361 -11.04 15.74 -4.78
N ASN A 362 -11.85 15.40 -5.80
CA ASN A 362 -13.26 15.77 -5.85
C ASN A 362 -14.10 14.96 -4.85
N ASN A 363 -14.32 15.55 -3.67
CA ASN A 363 -15.14 15.01 -2.60
C ASN A 363 -16.55 15.62 -2.55
N THR A 364 -17.08 16.11 -3.68
CA THR A 364 -18.44 16.63 -3.75
C THR A 364 -19.42 15.54 -3.25
N PRO A 365 -20.27 15.84 -2.24
CA PRO A 365 -21.19 14.85 -1.70
C PRO A 365 -22.15 14.31 -2.77
N PHE A 366 -22.31 12.99 -2.80
CA PHE A 366 -23.27 12.33 -3.67
C PHE A 366 -24.71 12.54 -3.18
N THR A 367 -25.61 12.86 -4.09
CA THR A 367 -27.05 12.91 -3.81
C THR A 367 -27.76 11.95 -4.77
N ALA A 368 -28.28 10.85 -4.23
CA ALA A 368 -29.00 9.87 -5.02
C ALA A 368 -30.30 10.46 -5.60
N PRO A 369 -30.63 10.22 -6.87
CA PRO A 369 -31.90 10.63 -7.45
C PRO A 369 -33.09 9.87 -6.83
N SER A 370 -34.29 10.39 -7.05
CA SER A 370 -35.53 9.68 -6.72
C SER A 370 -35.75 8.51 -7.68
N GLY A 371 -36.26 7.39 -7.18
CA GLY A 371 -36.57 6.21 -8.00
C GLY A 371 -36.60 4.94 -7.16
N ASN A 372 -37.43 3.98 -7.54
CA ASN A 372 -37.61 2.76 -6.76
C ASN A 372 -36.40 1.83 -6.88
N TYR A 373 -35.78 1.74 -8.07
CA TYR A 373 -34.59 0.93 -8.34
C TYR A 373 -33.36 1.81 -8.54
N VAL A 374 -32.91 2.43 -7.45
CA VAL A 374 -31.75 3.32 -7.40
C VAL A 374 -30.98 3.02 -6.13
N TRP A 375 -29.70 2.70 -6.27
CA TRP A 375 -28.79 2.50 -5.14
C TRP A 375 -28.71 3.75 -4.28
N ARG A 376 -28.67 3.56 -2.96
CA ARG A 376 -28.53 4.64 -1.99
C ARG A 376 -27.54 4.24 -0.91
N PRO A 377 -26.76 5.20 -0.39
CA PRO A 377 -26.02 4.98 0.85
C PRO A 377 -26.96 4.48 1.95
N GLU A 378 -26.45 3.58 2.78
CA GLU A 378 -27.18 3.12 3.96
C GLU A 378 -27.59 4.29 4.85
N THR A 379 -28.69 4.13 5.56
CA THR A 379 -29.19 5.17 6.48
C THR A 379 -28.72 4.97 7.93
N VAL A 380 -28.18 3.80 8.23
CA VAL A 380 -27.74 3.36 9.57
C VAL A 380 -26.50 2.48 9.44
N GLY A 381 -25.80 2.23 10.55
CA GLY A 381 -24.64 1.35 10.58
C GLY A 381 -23.31 2.05 10.26
N PRO A 382 -22.21 1.28 10.15
CA PRO A 382 -20.86 1.80 9.94
C PRO A 382 -20.69 2.60 8.64
N THR A 383 -21.53 2.33 7.64
CA THR A 383 -21.50 2.91 6.30
C THR A 383 -22.63 3.93 6.05
N ALA A 384 -23.30 4.39 7.10
CA ALA A 384 -24.39 5.36 7.00
C ALA A 384 -23.96 6.65 6.27
N GLY A 385 -24.63 6.97 5.17
CA GLY A 385 -24.36 8.15 4.35
C GLY A 385 -23.08 8.08 3.51
N VAL A 386 -22.39 6.93 3.46
CA VAL A 386 -21.15 6.76 2.70
C VAL A 386 -21.47 6.42 1.23
N ALA A 387 -20.94 7.22 0.32
CA ALA A 387 -20.90 6.94 -1.12
C ALA A 387 -19.45 6.98 -1.61
N LEU A 388 -18.78 5.83 -1.54
CA LEU A 388 -17.34 5.75 -1.77
C LEU A 388 -16.99 5.99 -3.24
N GLY A 389 -16.25 7.08 -3.49
CA GLY A 389 -15.72 7.38 -4.82
C GLY A 389 -16.76 7.91 -5.80
N ALA A 390 -17.83 8.56 -5.34
CA ALA A 390 -18.90 9.05 -6.20
C ALA A 390 -18.49 9.93 -7.40
N ASN A 391 -17.34 10.61 -7.30
CA ASN A 391 -16.82 11.44 -8.38
C ASN A 391 -15.60 10.81 -9.09
N TRP A 392 -15.26 9.55 -8.78
CA TRP A 392 -14.02 8.92 -9.24
C TRP A 392 -13.98 8.67 -10.74
N GLY A 393 -15.14 8.52 -11.39
CA GLY A 393 -15.25 8.49 -12.85
C GLY A 393 -14.83 9.80 -13.54
N GLY A 394 -14.65 10.89 -12.79
CA GLY A 394 -14.12 12.17 -13.29
C GLY A 394 -12.61 12.31 -13.12
N VAL A 395 -11.91 11.28 -12.63
CA VAL A 395 -10.45 11.29 -12.55
C VAL A 395 -9.86 11.17 -13.95
N THR A 396 -8.89 12.02 -14.29
CA THR A 396 -8.16 11.94 -15.55
C THR A 396 -7.52 10.55 -15.67
N PRO A 397 -7.80 9.77 -16.72
CA PRO A 397 -7.14 8.48 -16.91
C PRO A 397 -5.62 8.59 -17.04
N TRP A 398 -4.94 7.45 -16.95
CA TRP A 398 -3.50 7.30 -17.08
C TRP A 398 -3.08 7.07 -18.52
N THR A 399 -3.76 6.13 -19.18
CA THR A 399 -3.35 5.56 -20.46
C THR A 399 -4.50 5.56 -21.46
N ILE A 400 -5.72 5.27 -20.99
CA ILE A 400 -6.89 5.27 -21.85
C ILE A 400 -7.38 6.71 -22.07
N GLY A 401 -7.54 7.13 -23.33
CA GLY A 401 -7.93 8.52 -23.62
C GLY A 401 -9.37 8.82 -23.23
N ASN A 402 -10.31 8.12 -23.85
CA ASN A 402 -11.75 8.28 -23.58
C ASN A 402 -12.30 7.00 -22.96
N ILE A 403 -12.69 7.09 -21.68
CA ILE A 403 -13.27 5.97 -20.93
C ILE A 403 -14.56 5.41 -21.57
N ASP A 404 -15.33 6.23 -22.30
CA ASP A 404 -16.53 5.75 -23.01
C ASP A 404 -16.23 4.76 -24.14
N GLN A 405 -15.00 4.77 -24.67
CA GLN A 405 -14.62 3.84 -25.73
C GLN A 405 -14.51 2.41 -25.22
N PHE A 406 -14.04 2.22 -23.99
CA PHE A 406 -13.88 0.91 -23.38
C PHE A 406 -15.19 0.29 -22.91
N VAL A 407 -16.26 1.08 -22.95
CA VAL A 407 -17.64 0.65 -22.76
C VAL A 407 -18.31 0.41 -24.12
N SER A 408 -18.40 1.46 -24.95
CA SER A 408 -19.16 1.42 -26.21
C SER A 408 -18.51 0.61 -27.35
N GLN A 409 -17.18 0.62 -27.49
CA GLN A 409 -16.49 -0.05 -28.61
C GLN A 409 -16.30 -1.55 -28.37
N ASN A 410 -16.25 -1.96 -27.11
CA ASN A 410 -16.20 -3.36 -26.72
C ASN A 410 -17.57 -4.05 -26.80
N GLN A 411 -18.60 -3.34 -27.29
CA GLN A 411 -19.98 -3.84 -27.36
C GLN A 411 -20.45 -4.39 -26.00
N LEU A 412 -19.91 -3.85 -24.91
CA LEU A 412 -20.40 -4.18 -23.58
C LEU A 412 -21.82 -3.68 -23.53
N ASP A 413 -22.74 -4.59 -23.21
CA ASP A 413 -24.15 -4.32 -23.25
C ASP A 413 -24.53 -3.53 -21.99
N VAL A 414 -24.10 -2.26 -21.93
CA VAL A 414 -24.55 -1.30 -20.90
C VAL A 414 -26.04 -0.96 -21.01
N THR A 415 -26.82 -1.73 -21.77
CA THR A 415 -28.28 -1.65 -21.72
C THR A 415 -28.83 -2.05 -20.35
N LEU A 416 -27.99 -2.69 -19.50
CA LEU A 416 -28.33 -3.21 -18.18
C LEU A 416 -29.50 -4.17 -18.32
N ASP A 417 -29.28 -5.23 -19.08
CA ASP A 417 -30.32 -6.17 -19.39
C ASP A 417 -30.89 -6.79 -18.10
N GLY A 418 -30.06 -6.89 -17.06
CA GLY A 418 -30.39 -7.29 -15.69
C GLY A 418 -31.18 -6.27 -14.86
N ARG A 419 -31.78 -5.22 -15.45
CA ARG A 419 -32.69 -4.30 -14.73
C ARG A 419 -34.15 -4.75 -14.75
N PRO A 420 -34.90 -4.52 -13.66
CA PRO A 420 -36.33 -4.87 -13.60
C PRO A 420 -37.20 -4.08 -14.58
N ASP A 421 -36.75 -2.90 -15.03
CA ASP A 421 -37.46 -2.04 -15.98
C ASP A 421 -37.02 -2.22 -17.44
N ASN A 422 -36.18 -3.21 -17.76
CA ASN A 422 -35.78 -3.53 -19.13
C ASN A 422 -37.02 -3.90 -19.97
N PRO A 423 -37.38 -3.12 -21.02
CA PRO A 423 -38.57 -3.37 -21.83
C PRO A 423 -38.42 -4.58 -22.76
N ASN A 424 -37.20 -5.02 -23.07
CA ASN A 424 -36.93 -6.10 -24.01
C ASN A 424 -37.08 -7.48 -23.37
N ASP A 425 -36.80 -7.59 -22.07
CA ASP A 425 -36.80 -8.84 -21.31
C ASP A 425 -37.81 -8.86 -20.15
N GLN A 426 -38.44 -7.72 -19.83
CA GLN A 426 -39.45 -7.59 -18.78
C GLN A 426 -38.96 -8.05 -17.39
N GLY A 427 -37.65 -7.91 -17.14
CA GLY A 427 -37.00 -8.24 -15.86
C GLY A 427 -36.74 -9.73 -15.64
N ALA A 428 -36.71 -10.57 -16.68
CA ALA A 428 -36.43 -12.00 -16.52
C ALA A 428 -34.97 -12.26 -16.12
N LEU A 429 -34.00 -11.59 -16.74
CA LEU A 429 -32.57 -11.65 -16.41
C LEU A 429 -32.33 -11.09 -15.01
N TYR A 430 -32.92 -9.92 -14.70
CA TYR A 430 -32.93 -9.37 -13.34
C TYR A 430 -33.35 -10.43 -12.30
N ALA A 431 -34.48 -11.10 -12.51
CA ALA A 431 -34.97 -12.11 -11.57
C ALA A 431 -34.04 -13.34 -11.50
N GLN A 432 -33.46 -13.75 -12.63
CA GLN A 432 -32.51 -14.85 -12.69
C GLN A 432 -31.24 -14.55 -11.87
N GLU A 433 -30.65 -13.37 -12.04
CA GLU A 433 -29.40 -13.01 -11.38
C GLU A 433 -29.57 -12.75 -9.89
N ILE A 434 -30.66 -12.10 -9.49
CA ILE A 434 -30.98 -11.92 -8.07
C ILE A 434 -31.23 -13.28 -7.40
N GLU A 435 -31.91 -14.20 -8.07
CA GLU A 435 -32.12 -15.55 -7.55
C GLU A 435 -30.79 -16.33 -7.47
N GLU A 436 -29.90 -16.16 -8.44
CA GLU A 436 -28.54 -16.73 -8.38
C GLU A 436 -27.79 -16.21 -7.15
N VAL A 437 -27.74 -14.90 -6.94
CA VAL A 437 -27.04 -14.33 -5.78
C VAL A 437 -27.71 -14.74 -4.47
N ARG A 438 -29.03 -14.81 -4.41
CA ARG A 438 -29.74 -15.27 -3.22
C ARG A 438 -29.34 -16.69 -2.85
N LEU A 439 -29.33 -17.62 -3.82
CA LEU A 439 -29.03 -19.03 -3.60
C LEU A 439 -27.53 -19.33 -3.44
N TYR A 440 -26.64 -18.58 -4.08
CA TYR A 440 -25.20 -18.88 -4.07
C TYR A 440 -24.35 -17.86 -3.30
N GLY A 441 -24.88 -16.69 -2.99
CA GLY A 441 -24.17 -15.60 -2.31
C GLY A 441 -24.40 -15.52 -0.80
N GLY A 442 -25.43 -16.20 -0.27
CA GLY A 442 -25.81 -16.11 1.13
C GLY A 442 -24.77 -16.66 2.11
N LEU A 443 -24.63 -16.02 3.27
CA LEU A 443 -23.77 -16.45 4.38
C LEU A 443 -24.21 -17.81 4.93
N GLN A 444 -25.52 -18.00 5.08
CA GLN A 444 -26.11 -19.19 5.68
C GLN A 444 -27.56 -19.38 5.19
N ASN A 445 -28.13 -20.56 5.48
CA ASN A 445 -29.54 -20.82 5.22
C ASN A 445 -30.44 -19.94 6.08
N THR A 446 -31.57 -19.53 5.52
CA THR A 446 -32.67 -18.84 6.21
C THR A 446 -33.96 -19.68 6.10
N ALA A 447 -35.09 -19.14 6.54
CA ALA A 447 -36.40 -19.76 6.29
C ALA A 447 -36.84 -19.70 4.81
N LEU A 448 -36.29 -18.78 4.03
CA LEU A 448 -36.68 -18.52 2.63
C LEU A 448 -35.57 -18.91 1.64
N THR A 449 -34.33 -19.01 2.11
CA THR A 449 -33.15 -19.26 1.28
C THR A 449 -32.40 -20.50 1.77
N THR A 450 -32.15 -21.43 0.85
CA THR A 450 -31.20 -22.52 1.06
C THR A 450 -29.98 -22.25 0.19
N THR A 451 -28.83 -22.04 0.82
CA THR A 451 -27.57 -21.79 0.13
C THR A 451 -27.13 -23.05 -0.62
N LEU A 452 -26.88 -22.92 -1.92
CA LEU A 452 -26.47 -23.99 -2.83
C LEU A 452 -24.96 -23.98 -3.13
N ARG A 453 -24.26 -22.92 -2.72
CA ARG A 453 -22.81 -22.76 -2.89
C ARG A 453 -22.04 -23.93 -2.27
N ASN A 454 -21.09 -24.48 -3.02
CA ASN A 454 -20.19 -25.53 -2.54
C ASN A 454 -18.95 -24.96 -1.81
N ALA A 455 -18.11 -25.84 -1.26
CA ALA A 455 -16.93 -25.43 -0.49
C ALA A 455 -15.88 -24.68 -1.33
N ASP A 456 -15.62 -25.11 -2.57
CA ASP A 456 -14.66 -24.45 -3.46
C ASP A 456 -15.14 -23.05 -3.87
N GLN A 457 -16.43 -22.89 -4.18
CA GLN A 457 -17.02 -21.57 -4.47
C GLN A 457 -16.97 -20.63 -3.25
N ALA A 458 -17.10 -21.17 -2.03
CA ALA A 458 -16.95 -20.38 -0.81
C ALA A 458 -15.49 -19.96 -0.58
N GLU A 459 -14.55 -20.88 -0.79
CA GLU A 459 -13.11 -20.60 -0.71
C GLU A 459 -12.72 -19.54 -1.75
N MET A 460 -13.16 -19.70 -3.01
CA MET A 460 -12.97 -18.75 -4.10
C MET A 460 -13.42 -17.34 -3.73
N ALA A 461 -14.63 -17.19 -3.19
CA ALA A 461 -15.16 -15.88 -2.81
C ALA A 461 -14.29 -15.19 -1.73
N VAL A 462 -13.82 -15.95 -0.74
CA VAL A 462 -12.98 -15.40 0.34
C VAL A 462 -11.54 -15.15 -0.16
N PHE A 463 -11.02 -16.02 -1.02
CA PHE A 463 -9.67 -15.92 -1.58
C PHE A 463 -9.44 -14.57 -2.28
N TRP A 464 -10.41 -14.14 -3.07
CA TRP A 464 -10.39 -12.89 -3.84
C TRP A 464 -11.03 -11.70 -3.11
N ALA A 465 -11.38 -11.84 -1.82
CA ALA A 465 -12.14 -10.81 -1.10
C ALA A 465 -11.36 -9.50 -0.96
N TYR A 466 -10.33 -9.47 -0.12
CA TYR A 466 -9.46 -8.30 0.12
C TYR A 466 -10.21 -7.01 0.46
N ASP A 467 -11.43 -7.13 0.99
CA ASP A 467 -12.31 -6.02 1.32
C ASP A 467 -12.07 -5.49 2.74
N ARG A 468 -11.29 -6.21 3.57
CA ARG A 468 -10.89 -5.71 4.88
C ARG A 468 -9.95 -4.53 4.74
N ALA A 469 -10.08 -3.57 5.66
CA ALA A 469 -9.23 -2.38 5.68
C ALA A 469 -7.75 -2.71 5.91
N ASP A 470 -7.46 -3.74 6.70
CA ASP A 470 -6.14 -4.18 7.15
C ASP A 470 -5.55 -5.30 6.27
N THR A 471 -5.90 -5.34 5.00
CA THR A 471 -5.20 -6.10 3.95
C THR A 471 -4.56 -5.12 2.98
N PHE A 472 -3.73 -5.60 2.05
CA PHE A 472 -3.24 -4.76 0.95
C PHE A 472 -4.27 -4.54 -0.18
N ARG A 473 -5.55 -4.91 0.03
CA ARG A 473 -6.70 -4.64 -0.87
C ARG A 473 -6.63 -5.39 -2.21
N PRO A 474 -7.72 -5.45 -3.02
CA PRO A 474 -7.73 -6.23 -4.26
C PRO A 474 -6.63 -5.87 -5.26
N TYR A 475 -6.37 -4.58 -5.47
CA TYR A 475 -5.27 -4.13 -6.33
C TYR A 475 -3.89 -4.61 -5.83
N GLY A 476 -3.72 -4.75 -4.51
CA GLY A 476 -2.50 -5.27 -3.91
C GLY A 476 -2.33 -6.77 -4.10
N HIS A 477 -3.42 -7.54 -4.09
CA HIS A 477 -3.37 -8.99 -4.36
C HIS A 477 -2.90 -9.29 -5.78
N LEU A 478 -3.43 -8.57 -6.76
CA LEU A 478 -2.97 -8.68 -8.14
C LEU A 478 -1.50 -8.26 -8.30
N ASN A 479 -1.06 -7.25 -7.55
CA ASN A 479 0.37 -6.88 -7.48
C ASN A 479 1.23 -7.94 -6.79
N GLN A 480 0.75 -8.62 -5.74
CA GLN A 480 1.48 -9.72 -5.09
C GLN A 480 1.73 -10.84 -6.11
N ILE A 481 0.69 -11.28 -6.82
CA ILE A 481 0.80 -12.32 -7.85
C ILE A 481 1.80 -11.91 -8.95
N ALA A 482 1.69 -10.67 -9.45
CA ALA A 482 2.61 -10.17 -10.48
C ALA A 482 4.07 -10.12 -10.00
N GLN A 483 4.32 -9.73 -8.73
CA GLN A 483 5.67 -9.74 -8.15
C GLN A 483 6.22 -11.17 -8.01
N GLU A 484 5.39 -12.13 -7.59
CA GLU A 484 5.84 -13.53 -7.45
C GLU A 484 6.28 -14.10 -8.81
N ILE A 485 5.54 -13.75 -9.86
CA ILE A 485 5.83 -14.16 -11.24
C ILE A 485 7.07 -13.46 -11.77
N ALA A 486 7.20 -12.15 -11.59
CA ALA A 486 8.38 -11.39 -11.99
C ALA A 486 9.68 -11.94 -11.35
N VAL A 487 9.64 -12.25 -10.06
CA VAL A 487 10.77 -12.87 -9.35
C VAL A 487 11.05 -14.28 -9.88
N ARG A 488 10.00 -15.07 -10.18
CA ARG A 488 10.17 -16.42 -10.75
C ARG A 488 10.80 -16.41 -12.14
N GLU A 489 10.43 -15.46 -12.99
CA GLU A 489 11.00 -15.30 -14.34
C GLU A 489 12.37 -14.63 -14.32
N GLY A 490 12.79 -14.07 -13.17
CA GLY A 490 14.10 -13.44 -13.02
C GLY A 490 14.18 -12.11 -13.76
N ASN A 491 13.07 -11.36 -13.79
CA ASN A 491 13.00 -10.06 -14.44
C ASN A 491 14.12 -9.12 -13.98
N THR A 492 14.64 -8.38 -14.94
CA THR A 492 15.53 -7.25 -14.71
C THR A 492 14.75 -6.07 -14.13
N LEU A 493 15.50 -5.10 -13.59
CA LEU A 493 14.93 -3.84 -13.09
C LEU A 493 14.12 -3.11 -14.18
N GLN A 494 14.53 -3.18 -15.45
CA GLN A 494 13.81 -2.52 -16.55
C GLN A 494 12.51 -3.24 -16.88
N GLU A 495 12.54 -4.57 -16.98
CA GLU A 495 11.34 -5.38 -17.24
C GLU A 495 10.29 -5.17 -16.13
N ASP A 496 10.71 -5.14 -14.87
CA ASP A 496 9.81 -4.84 -13.74
C ASP A 496 9.25 -3.41 -13.80
N ALA A 497 10.06 -2.42 -14.18
CA ALA A 497 9.58 -1.05 -14.34
C ALA A 497 8.45 -0.99 -15.37
N SER A 498 8.61 -1.67 -16.49
CA SER A 498 7.61 -1.75 -17.56
C SER A 498 6.36 -2.51 -17.10
N LEU A 499 6.53 -3.70 -16.52
CA LEU A 499 5.44 -4.54 -16.06
C LEU A 499 4.55 -3.83 -15.04
N PHE A 500 5.13 -3.24 -13.99
CA PHE A 500 4.34 -2.59 -12.94
C PHE A 500 3.76 -1.26 -13.38
N ALA A 501 4.38 -0.55 -14.33
CA ALA A 501 3.75 0.63 -14.95
C ALA A 501 2.53 0.22 -15.78
N ALA A 502 2.66 -0.83 -16.61
CA ALA A 502 1.54 -1.39 -17.37
C ALA A 502 0.40 -1.84 -16.44
N LEU A 503 0.71 -2.71 -15.47
CA LEU A 503 -0.27 -3.29 -14.57
C LEU A 503 -1.00 -2.19 -13.78
N ASN A 504 -0.26 -1.33 -13.09
CA ASN A 504 -0.91 -0.40 -12.16
C ASN A 504 -1.66 0.73 -12.86
N THR A 505 -1.23 1.16 -14.05
CA THR A 505 -2.02 2.12 -14.83
C THR A 505 -3.28 1.48 -15.42
N ALA A 506 -3.21 0.22 -15.89
CA ALA A 506 -4.38 -0.51 -16.35
C ALA A 506 -5.40 -0.74 -15.22
N LEU A 507 -4.94 -1.16 -14.04
CA LEU A 507 -5.81 -1.31 -12.86
C LEU A 507 -6.47 0.01 -12.46
N ALA A 508 -5.71 1.12 -12.46
CA ALA A 508 -6.25 2.43 -12.13
C ALA A 508 -7.29 2.92 -13.15
N ASP A 509 -7.03 2.72 -14.44
CA ASP A 509 -7.94 3.12 -15.52
C ASP A 509 -9.22 2.27 -15.54
N ALA A 510 -9.11 0.95 -15.35
CA ALA A 510 -10.26 0.07 -15.21
C ALA A 510 -11.14 0.46 -14.01
N VAL A 511 -10.53 0.86 -12.89
CA VAL A 511 -11.25 1.41 -11.72
C VAL A 511 -11.94 2.74 -12.03
N ILE A 512 -11.33 3.62 -12.83
CA ILE A 512 -11.98 4.88 -13.25
C ILE A 512 -13.24 4.59 -14.08
N VAL A 513 -13.14 3.67 -15.05
CA VAL A 513 -14.29 3.25 -15.87
C VAL A 513 -15.38 2.62 -14.99
N ALA A 514 -15.03 1.64 -14.16
CA ALA A 514 -16.00 0.96 -13.30
C ALA A 514 -16.71 1.93 -12.34
N TRP A 515 -15.98 2.89 -11.75
CA TRP A 515 -16.60 3.88 -10.86
C TRP A 515 -17.45 4.91 -11.61
N LYS A 516 -17.15 5.23 -12.87
CA LYS A 516 -18.08 6.01 -13.68
C LYS A 516 -19.40 5.25 -13.82
N GLU A 517 -19.36 4.01 -14.29
CA GLU A 517 -20.58 3.24 -14.55
C GLU A 517 -21.39 2.98 -13.26
N LYS A 518 -20.72 2.73 -12.12
CA LYS A 518 -21.37 2.69 -10.81
C LYS A 518 -22.27 3.88 -10.55
N TYR A 519 -21.75 5.08 -10.73
CA TYR A 519 -22.46 6.32 -10.40
C TYR A 519 -23.31 6.89 -11.54
N THR A 520 -23.18 6.34 -12.76
CA THR A 520 -24.13 6.55 -13.86
C THR A 520 -25.37 5.68 -13.66
N GLU A 521 -25.19 4.37 -13.45
CA GLU A 521 -26.27 3.40 -13.54
C GLU A 521 -27.02 3.18 -12.22
N LEU A 522 -26.30 3.37 -11.09
CA LEU A 522 -26.87 3.33 -9.75
C LEU A 522 -27.67 2.05 -9.47
N GLN A 523 -27.20 0.91 -9.99
CA GLN A 523 -27.81 -0.38 -9.71
C GLN A 523 -27.69 -0.70 -8.20
N PRO A 524 -28.81 -0.99 -7.51
CA PRO A 524 -28.79 -1.43 -6.12
C PRO A 524 -27.94 -2.68 -5.91
N ARG A 525 -27.38 -2.83 -4.71
CA ARG A 525 -26.65 -4.05 -4.35
C ARG A 525 -27.59 -5.24 -4.25
N PRO A 526 -27.10 -6.48 -4.43
CA PRO A 526 -27.93 -7.66 -4.22
C PRO A 526 -28.62 -7.68 -2.86
N ASP A 527 -27.98 -7.17 -1.82
CA ASP A 527 -28.58 -7.11 -0.48
C ASP A 527 -29.66 -6.04 -0.33
N ASP A 528 -29.51 -4.86 -0.97
CA ASP A 528 -30.59 -3.87 -1.08
C ASP A 528 -31.83 -4.51 -1.72
N VAL A 529 -31.61 -5.41 -2.67
CA VAL A 529 -32.66 -6.12 -3.39
C VAL A 529 -33.32 -7.20 -2.55
N ILE A 530 -32.52 -8.14 -2.06
CA ILE A 530 -32.96 -9.36 -1.39
C ILE A 530 -33.42 -9.04 0.04
N ALA A 531 -32.53 -8.44 0.85
CA ALA A 531 -32.77 -8.19 2.27
C ALA A 531 -33.46 -6.84 2.52
N GLY A 532 -33.12 -5.82 1.74
CA GLY A 532 -33.77 -4.50 1.77
C GLY A 532 -35.23 -4.52 1.29
N GLY A 533 -35.68 -5.64 0.74
CA GLY A 533 -37.08 -5.90 0.43
C GLY A 533 -37.55 -5.30 -0.90
N PHE A 534 -36.66 -4.79 -1.75
CA PHE A 534 -37.05 -4.37 -3.10
C PHE A 534 -37.65 -5.52 -3.90
N ALA A 535 -37.06 -6.73 -3.82
CA ALA A 535 -37.58 -7.94 -4.47
C ALA A 535 -39.02 -8.29 -4.03
N ALA A 536 -39.44 -7.91 -2.82
CA ALA A 536 -40.82 -8.13 -2.37
C ALA A 536 -41.82 -7.13 -2.96
N ASN A 537 -41.34 -6.06 -3.59
CA ASN A 537 -42.14 -4.89 -4.00
C ASN A 537 -41.95 -4.51 -5.48
N ASP A 538 -41.12 -5.23 -6.23
CA ASP A 538 -40.81 -4.97 -7.64
C ASP A 538 -41.96 -5.33 -8.61
N GLY A 539 -42.88 -6.20 -8.18
CA GLY A 539 -43.99 -6.71 -9.00
C GLY A 539 -43.64 -7.91 -9.87
N ILE A 540 -42.45 -8.51 -9.69
CA ILE A 540 -41.94 -9.65 -10.46
C ILE A 540 -42.17 -10.93 -9.64
N ALA A 541 -43.02 -11.84 -10.14
CA ALA A 541 -43.44 -13.01 -9.36
C ALA A 541 -42.32 -14.03 -9.06
N SER A 542 -41.20 -13.96 -9.78
CA SER A 542 -40.04 -14.86 -9.64
C SER A 542 -38.95 -14.34 -8.70
N THR A 543 -39.03 -13.11 -8.21
CA THR A 543 -38.09 -12.60 -7.20
C THR A 543 -38.59 -12.93 -5.79
N VAL A 544 -37.64 -13.14 -4.87
CA VAL A 544 -37.93 -13.51 -3.48
C VAL A 544 -37.18 -12.57 -2.55
N GLY A 545 -37.93 -11.75 -1.80
CA GLY A 545 -37.37 -10.95 -0.71
C GLY A 545 -37.14 -11.81 0.54
N ASP A 546 -35.93 -11.72 1.10
CA ASP A 546 -35.53 -12.44 2.32
C ASP A 546 -34.85 -11.49 3.31
N PRO A 547 -35.58 -10.95 4.30
CA PRO A 547 -35.05 -9.93 5.20
C PRO A 547 -33.99 -10.44 6.20
N ASN A 548 -33.74 -11.76 6.25
CA ASN A 548 -32.68 -12.33 7.09
C ASN A 548 -31.48 -12.79 6.26
N TRP A 549 -31.45 -12.47 4.96
CA TRP A 549 -30.34 -12.79 4.09
C TRP A 549 -29.16 -11.85 4.35
N GLU A 550 -27.97 -12.42 4.45
CA GLU A 550 -26.70 -11.70 4.55
C GLU A 550 -25.74 -12.28 3.53
N SER A 551 -24.87 -11.44 2.95
CA SER A 551 -23.85 -11.89 2.01
C SER A 551 -22.77 -12.73 2.71
N LEU A 552 -22.14 -13.69 2.02
CA LEU A 552 -21.03 -14.47 2.58
C LEU A 552 -19.90 -13.57 3.10
N LEU A 553 -19.57 -12.52 2.36
CA LEU A 553 -18.45 -11.64 2.70
C LEU A 553 -18.77 -10.67 3.85
N SER A 554 -20.02 -10.63 4.34
CA SER A 554 -20.45 -9.65 5.33
C SER A 554 -19.59 -9.64 6.60
N THR A 555 -19.28 -10.84 7.12
CA THR A 555 -18.48 -11.03 8.33
C THR A 555 -17.04 -10.57 8.18
N LEU A 556 -16.49 -10.72 6.97
CA LEU A 556 -15.13 -10.30 6.64
C LEU A 556 -15.04 -8.78 6.53
N MET A 557 -16.01 -8.17 5.85
CA MET A 557 -16.07 -6.72 5.63
C MET A 557 -16.52 -5.94 6.87
N GLY A 558 -17.26 -6.57 7.78
CA GLY A 558 -17.93 -5.91 8.90
C GLY A 558 -19.19 -5.11 8.48
N VAL A 559 -19.61 -5.23 7.22
CA VAL A 559 -20.81 -4.62 6.61
C VAL A 559 -21.41 -5.59 5.60
N ASN A 560 -22.71 -5.52 5.31
CA ASN A 560 -23.35 -6.51 4.44
C ASN A 560 -22.95 -6.38 2.97
N SER A 561 -22.70 -5.16 2.50
CA SER A 561 -22.16 -4.89 1.17
C SER A 561 -21.29 -3.62 1.15
N PRO A 562 -20.38 -3.49 0.17
CA PRO A 562 -19.55 -2.29 0.07
C PRO A 562 -20.37 -1.03 -0.28
N PRO A 563 -20.02 0.16 0.26
CA PRO A 563 -20.83 1.38 0.20
C PRO A 563 -20.71 2.16 -1.14
N PHE A 564 -21.00 1.46 -2.23
CA PHE A 564 -21.04 1.98 -3.60
C PHE A 564 -21.95 1.08 -4.47
N PRO A 565 -22.50 1.59 -5.59
CA PRO A 565 -23.40 0.83 -6.47
C PRO A 565 -22.81 -0.48 -6.99
N ASP A 566 -23.70 -1.37 -7.42
CA ASP A 566 -23.39 -2.72 -7.88
C ASP A 566 -22.66 -2.74 -9.23
N TYR A 567 -23.37 -2.38 -10.29
CA TYR A 567 -22.89 -2.40 -11.67
C TYR A 567 -21.98 -1.19 -11.95
N MET A 568 -20.73 -1.34 -12.35
CA MET A 568 -19.99 -2.57 -12.68
C MET A 568 -19.04 -3.00 -11.56
N SER A 569 -18.70 -4.28 -11.43
CA SER A 569 -17.84 -4.81 -10.36
C SER A 569 -16.40 -4.29 -10.41
N GLY A 570 -15.94 -3.67 -9.33
CA GLY A 570 -14.57 -3.13 -9.25
C GLY A 570 -13.49 -4.22 -9.29
N HIS A 571 -13.72 -5.32 -8.56
CA HIS A 571 -12.85 -6.51 -8.61
C HIS A 571 -12.74 -7.05 -10.03
N SER A 572 -13.86 -7.27 -10.70
CA SER A 572 -13.88 -7.82 -12.06
C SER A 572 -13.15 -6.92 -13.05
N ALA A 573 -13.32 -5.59 -12.95
CA ALA A 573 -12.53 -4.62 -13.75
C ALA A 573 -11.02 -4.78 -13.53
N MET A 574 -10.59 -4.91 -12.27
CA MET A 574 -9.18 -5.11 -11.93
C MET A 574 -8.66 -6.49 -12.37
N GLY A 575 -9.42 -7.56 -12.16
CA GLY A 575 -9.10 -8.93 -12.58
C GLY A 575 -8.95 -9.05 -14.10
N GLY A 576 -9.82 -8.39 -14.87
CA GLY A 576 -9.68 -8.28 -16.33
C GLY A 576 -8.42 -7.54 -16.74
N ALA A 577 -8.18 -6.35 -16.18
CA ALA A 577 -6.99 -5.55 -16.50
C ALA A 577 -5.68 -6.27 -16.15
N PHE A 578 -5.66 -6.99 -15.03
CA PHE A 578 -4.57 -7.89 -14.68
C PHE A 578 -4.40 -9.00 -15.72
N ALA A 579 -5.49 -9.67 -16.12
CA ALA A 579 -5.43 -10.75 -17.10
C ALA A 579 -4.82 -10.28 -18.44
N GLY A 580 -5.25 -9.13 -18.95
CA GLY A 580 -4.73 -8.59 -20.22
C GLY A 580 -3.25 -8.22 -20.16
N VAL A 581 -2.85 -7.46 -19.13
CA VAL A 581 -1.43 -7.06 -18.97
C VAL A 581 -0.53 -8.28 -18.80
N MET A 582 -0.88 -9.20 -17.89
CA MET A 582 -0.02 -10.35 -17.60
C MET A 582 0.06 -11.32 -18.77
N THR A 583 -1.02 -11.47 -19.54
CA THR A 583 -1.03 -12.28 -20.76
C THR A 583 -0.07 -11.73 -21.81
N GLU A 584 -0.01 -10.41 -22.03
CA GLU A 584 0.94 -9.86 -23.00
C GLU A 584 2.40 -9.89 -22.55
N TYR A 585 2.66 -9.89 -21.24
CA TYR A 585 4.02 -9.98 -20.73
C TYR A 585 4.55 -11.43 -20.69
N PHE A 586 3.71 -12.42 -20.41
CA PHE A 586 4.16 -13.79 -20.12
C PHE A 586 3.50 -14.88 -20.98
N GLY A 587 2.49 -14.54 -21.79
CA GLY A 587 1.78 -15.42 -22.70
C GLY A 587 0.46 -15.99 -22.16
N GLU A 588 -0.41 -16.42 -23.07
CA GLU A 588 -1.81 -16.83 -22.78
C GLU A 588 -1.96 -18.04 -21.85
N ASN A 589 -1.05 -19.02 -21.92
CA ASN A 589 -1.18 -20.32 -21.22
C ASN A 589 -0.16 -20.46 -20.09
N TYR A 590 0.08 -19.37 -19.36
CA TYR A 590 1.06 -19.32 -18.30
C TYR A 590 0.48 -19.88 -16.99
N VAL A 591 0.98 -21.05 -16.57
CA VAL A 591 0.52 -21.77 -15.37
C VAL A 591 1.20 -21.23 -14.12
N PHE A 592 0.40 -20.91 -13.10
CA PHE A 592 0.91 -20.41 -11.83
C PHE A 592 0.03 -20.80 -10.64
N SER A 593 0.55 -20.57 -9.44
CA SER A 593 -0.21 -20.69 -8.19
C SER A 593 -0.19 -19.35 -7.47
N ALA A 594 -1.25 -19.05 -6.74
CA ALA A 594 -1.38 -17.85 -5.93
C ALA A 594 -1.84 -18.19 -4.52
N VAL A 595 -1.56 -17.28 -3.60
CA VAL A 595 -1.96 -17.34 -2.19
C VAL A 595 -2.83 -16.12 -1.83
N SER A 596 -3.49 -16.13 -0.67
CA SER A 596 -4.33 -15.00 -0.23
C SER A 596 -4.17 -14.69 1.27
N GLN A 597 -4.07 -13.41 1.63
CA GLN A 597 -4.07 -12.92 3.03
C GLN A 597 -5.38 -13.23 3.74
N GLU A 598 -6.47 -13.41 2.98
CA GLU A 598 -7.79 -13.75 3.52
C GLU A 598 -7.88 -15.24 3.88
N LEU A 599 -7.05 -16.09 3.25
CA LEU A 599 -6.98 -17.52 3.49
C LEU A 599 -5.54 -18.01 3.71
N PRO A 600 -4.92 -17.70 4.86
CA PRO A 600 -3.60 -18.20 5.19
C PRO A 600 -3.54 -19.73 5.12
N GLY A 601 -2.57 -20.27 4.37
CA GLY A 601 -2.40 -21.71 4.18
C GLY A 601 -3.06 -22.28 2.93
N VAL A 602 -3.92 -21.52 2.24
CA VAL A 602 -4.58 -21.93 1.00
C VAL A 602 -3.77 -21.49 -0.21
N VAL A 603 -3.62 -22.41 -1.18
CA VAL A 603 -2.95 -22.18 -2.46
C VAL A 603 -3.92 -22.55 -3.57
N ARG A 604 -4.19 -21.63 -4.49
CA ARG A 604 -4.99 -21.89 -5.70
C ARG A 604 -4.08 -21.92 -6.92
N SER A 605 -4.41 -22.73 -7.92
CA SER A 605 -3.61 -22.90 -9.14
C SER A 605 -4.45 -22.58 -10.36
N PHE A 606 -3.82 -21.92 -11.33
CA PHE A 606 -4.47 -21.39 -12.52
C PHE A 606 -3.70 -21.81 -13.77
N ASP A 607 -4.43 -22.14 -14.82
CA ASP A 607 -3.86 -22.52 -16.11
C ASP A 607 -3.54 -21.29 -16.99
N SER A 608 -4.12 -20.13 -16.65
CA SER A 608 -3.90 -18.85 -17.31
C SER A 608 -4.21 -17.66 -16.40
N PHE A 609 -3.77 -16.45 -16.79
CA PHE A 609 -4.16 -15.22 -16.12
C PHE A 609 -5.64 -14.87 -16.31
N HIS A 610 -6.20 -15.24 -17.47
CA HIS A 610 -7.63 -15.12 -17.73
C HIS A 610 -8.45 -15.93 -16.73
N ASP A 611 -8.06 -17.18 -16.45
CA ASP A 611 -8.76 -18.01 -15.48
C ASP A 611 -8.70 -17.41 -14.07
N ALA A 612 -7.55 -16.88 -13.67
CA ALA A 612 -7.41 -16.21 -12.38
C ALA A 612 -8.28 -14.94 -12.27
N GLY A 613 -8.24 -14.07 -13.28
CA GLY A 613 -9.06 -12.84 -13.27
C GLY A 613 -10.57 -13.11 -13.40
N MET A 614 -10.96 -14.16 -14.14
CA MET A 614 -12.36 -14.59 -14.22
C MET A 614 -12.81 -15.23 -12.90
N GLU A 615 -11.92 -15.95 -12.21
CA GLU A 615 -12.21 -16.48 -10.88
C GLU A 615 -12.41 -15.35 -9.85
N ASP A 616 -11.60 -14.29 -9.88
CA ASP A 616 -11.82 -13.06 -9.10
C ASP A 616 -13.21 -12.46 -9.39
N ALA A 617 -13.56 -12.33 -10.68
CA ALA A 617 -14.86 -11.80 -11.09
C ALA A 617 -16.04 -12.64 -10.59
N ILE A 618 -16.03 -13.96 -10.83
CA ILE A 618 -17.12 -14.86 -10.45
C ILE A 618 -17.21 -15.07 -8.93
N GLY A 619 -16.08 -14.99 -8.22
CA GLY A 619 -16.02 -15.05 -6.76
C GLY A 619 -16.94 -14.02 -6.10
N ARG A 620 -17.21 -12.89 -6.75
CA ARG A 620 -18.08 -11.81 -6.23
C ARG A 620 -19.56 -12.19 -6.20
N ILE A 621 -20.00 -13.09 -7.08
CA ILE A 621 -21.35 -13.66 -7.09
C ILE A 621 -21.49 -14.59 -5.88
N TYR A 622 -20.52 -15.49 -5.69
CA TYR A 622 -20.48 -16.43 -4.57
C TYR A 622 -20.27 -15.74 -3.22
N GLY A 623 -19.63 -14.58 -3.22
CA GLY A 623 -19.49 -13.68 -2.09
C GLY A 623 -20.78 -12.94 -1.72
N GLY A 624 -21.78 -12.93 -2.61
CA GLY A 624 -23.07 -12.29 -2.38
C GLY A 624 -23.07 -10.77 -2.58
N VAL A 625 -22.11 -10.21 -3.32
CA VAL A 625 -21.93 -8.75 -3.39
C VAL A 625 -22.12 -8.16 -4.79
N HIS A 626 -22.20 -9.00 -5.82
CA HIS A 626 -22.45 -8.60 -7.20
C HIS A 626 -23.39 -9.57 -7.94
N VAL A 627 -24.20 -9.04 -8.85
CA VAL A 627 -24.90 -9.85 -9.87
C VAL A 627 -23.94 -10.29 -10.97
N ARG A 628 -24.37 -11.25 -11.80
CA ARG A 628 -23.50 -11.87 -12.81
C ARG A 628 -23.10 -10.92 -13.93
N GLU A 629 -24.02 -10.18 -14.51
CA GLU A 629 -23.77 -9.18 -15.56
C GLU A 629 -22.72 -8.17 -15.11
N ALA A 630 -22.86 -7.63 -13.89
CA ALA A 630 -21.89 -6.71 -13.28
C ALA A 630 -20.47 -7.30 -13.16
N CYS A 631 -20.33 -8.63 -13.09
CA CYS A 631 -19.04 -9.30 -13.01
C CYS A 631 -18.45 -9.58 -14.40
N ILE A 632 -19.24 -10.18 -15.31
CA ILE A 632 -18.77 -10.62 -16.63
C ILE A 632 -18.41 -9.43 -17.50
N GLU A 633 -19.31 -8.47 -17.64
CA GLU A 633 -19.07 -7.31 -18.51
C GLU A 633 -17.92 -6.45 -18.01
N SER A 634 -17.77 -6.39 -16.69
CA SER A 634 -16.67 -5.67 -16.07
C SER A 634 -15.34 -6.35 -16.22
N PHE A 635 -15.30 -7.69 -16.23
CA PHE A 635 -14.10 -8.42 -16.56
C PHE A 635 -13.67 -8.15 -18.01
N GLU A 636 -14.58 -8.27 -18.97
CA GLU A 636 -14.31 -8.00 -20.39
C GLU A 636 -13.84 -6.55 -20.63
N MET A 637 -14.46 -5.58 -19.95
CA MET A 637 -14.01 -4.18 -19.94
C MET A 637 -12.57 -4.06 -19.45
N GLY A 638 -12.29 -4.65 -18.29
CA GLY A 638 -10.96 -4.64 -17.69
C GLY A 638 -9.93 -5.27 -18.60
N LEU A 639 -10.25 -6.42 -19.19
CA LEU A 639 -9.39 -7.15 -20.13
C LEU A 639 -8.99 -6.27 -21.31
N ALA A 640 -9.97 -5.62 -21.95
CA ALA A 640 -9.70 -4.70 -23.05
C ALA A 640 -8.83 -3.49 -22.64
N VAL A 641 -9.01 -2.95 -21.42
CA VAL A 641 -8.12 -1.92 -20.88
C VAL A 641 -6.70 -2.47 -20.72
N GLY A 642 -6.55 -3.63 -20.09
CA GLY A 642 -5.26 -4.28 -19.88
C GLY A 642 -4.49 -4.54 -21.17
N ASP A 643 -5.17 -5.12 -22.17
CA ASP A 643 -4.62 -5.38 -23.50
C ASP A 643 -4.15 -4.08 -24.14
N PHE A 644 -5.01 -3.06 -24.18
CA PHE A 644 -4.66 -1.77 -24.77
C PHE A 644 -3.41 -1.16 -24.14
N VAL A 645 -3.31 -1.19 -22.81
CA VAL A 645 -2.17 -0.63 -22.08
C VAL A 645 -0.88 -1.36 -22.40
N ALA A 646 -0.89 -2.69 -22.34
CA ALA A 646 0.29 -3.51 -22.59
C ALA A 646 0.73 -3.47 -24.06
N THR A 647 -0.20 -3.38 -25.02
CA THR A 647 0.17 -3.35 -26.44
C THR A 647 0.53 -1.96 -26.95
N SER A 648 -0.03 -0.90 -26.37
CA SER A 648 -0.02 0.45 -26.97
C SER A 648 0.80 1.47 -26.19
N VAL A 649 1.03 1.26 -24.89
CA VAL A 649 1.69 2.23 -24.01
C VAL A 649 2.96 1.65 -23.39
N PHE A 650 2.84 0.52 -22.68
CA PHE A 650 3.93 -0.11 -21.94
C PHE A 650 4.21 -1.50 -22.52
N GLN A 651 4.83 -1.55 -23.70
CA GLN A 651 5.17 -2.81 -24.36
C GLN A 651 6.24 -3.58 -23.57
N PRO A 652 6.16 -4.94 -23.55
CA PRO A 652 7.21 -5.76 -22.95
C PRO A 652 8.59 -5.38 -23.48
N ILE A 653 9.54 -5.20 -22.57
CA ILE A 653 10.93 -4.93 -22.91
C ILE A 653 11.57 -6.24 -23.37
N VAL A 654 12.14 -6.24 -24.58
CA VAL A 654 12.80 -7.38 -25.22
C VAL A 654 14.33 -7.19 -25.29
#